data_AF-A0A2I0J0W9-F1
#
_entry.id   AF-A0A2I0J0W9-F1
#
_cell.length_a   1.000
_cell.length_b   1.000
_cell.length_c   1.000
_cell.angle_alpha   90.00
_cell.angle_beta   90.00
_cell.angle_gamma   90.00
#
_symmetry.space_group_name_H-M   'P 1'
#
loop_
_entity.id
_entity.type
_entity.pdbx_description
1 polymer ?
#
loop_
_entity_poly.entity_id
_entity_poly.type
_entity_poly.pdbx_seq_one_letter_code
_entity_poly.pdbx_strand_id
1 'polypeptide(L)'
;MGIDEDLHSRQLAVYGRETMRRLFASNILISGMQGLGAEIAKNLVLAGVKSVTLHDEGVVESWDLSSNFIFSERDVGKNRALASVHKLRELNNAVLVSSLTSTLTKDQLSNFQAVVFTDVNIEKAIEFNDYCHNHQPSISFIKVEVRGLFGSVFCDFGPDFTVSDVDGEEPHTGIIASISNDNPALVSCVDDERLEFQDGDLVVFSEIHGMTELNDGKPRKINFARPYSFILEEDTTNYGTYEKGEALKDPGDFLLSDFSKFDRPPLLHLAFQALDKFMYELGRYPVAGSEDDAQRLISVASSINENLGDSKLEDINHKLLRHFAFGAKAVLNPMAAMFGGIVGQEVVKACSGKFHPLFQFFYFDSVESLPTEPVHPEELKPLNSRYDAQISVFGSKLQKKMEDAKIFLVGSGALGCEFLKNLALMGVACGRKGQLTVTDDDVIEKSNLSRQFLFRDWNIGQAKSTVAAAAAALINPSLNIEALQNRVGPETENVFDDNFWENLSVVINALDNVNARLYVDQRCLYFQKPLLESGTLGTKCNTQTVIPHLTENYGASRDPPEKQAPMCTVHSFPHSIDHCLTWARSEFEGLLEKTPAEVNAYLSNPAEYTKAMINAGDAQARDTLERVLECLSGERCETFEDCITWARLKFEDYFANRVKQLIYTFPENAATSTGAPFWSAPKRFPHPLEFSSSDPGHLHFVMAASILRAETFGIPVPDWVKDSKKLAEVVDKVTVPEFQPKKDVKIVTDEKATTLSAASTDDAEAIDDFVMRLEQCRRSLPPFI
;
A
#
# COMPACT_ATOMS: atom_id res chain seq x y z
N MET A 1 2.20 -18.66 16.71
CA MET A 1 3.54 -18.23 16.25
C MET A 1 3.59 -16.71 16.27
N GLY A 2 4.75 -16.11 16.50
CA GLY A 2 4.92 -14.66 16.32
C GLY A 2 4.76 -14.26 14.86
N ILE A 3 4.38 -13.00 14.59
CA ILE A 3 4.33 -12.45 13.24
C ILE A 3 5.76 -12.12 12.81
N ASP A 4 6.19 -12.56 11.62
CA ASP A 4 7.45 -12.11 11.03
C ASP A 4 7.28 -10.67 10.53
N GLU A 5 7.63 -9.71 11.39
CA GLU A 5 7.45 -8.28 11.11
C GLU A 5 8.33 -7.80 9.95
N ASP A 6 9.46 -8.45 9.66
CA ASP A 6 10.32 -8.08 8.53
C ASP A 6 9.68 -8.45 7.19
N LEU A 7 9.09 -9.66 7.10
CA LEU A 7 8.42 -10.13 5.89
C LEU A 7 7.10 -9.36 5.64
N HIS A 8 6.30 -9.21 6.70
CA HIS A 8 4.95 -8.66 6.62
C HIS A 8 4.87 -7.17 6.92
N SER A 9 5.99 -6.45 7.09
CA SER A 9 6.04 -5.04 7.48
C SER A 9 4.98 -4.15 6.80
N ARG A 10 4.88 -4.24 5.47
CA ARG A 10 3.93 -3.41 4.70
C ARG A 10 2.49 -3.90 4.77
N GLN A 11 2.26 -5.20 4.88
CA GLN A 11 0.92 -5.76 5.09
C GLN A 11 0.40 -5.45 6.51
N LEU A 12 1.29 -5.46 7.51
CA LEU A 12 0.99 -5.10 8.89
C LEU A 12 0.50 -3.65 9.01
N ALA A 13 1.07 -2.73 8.23
CA ALA A 13 0.62 -1.34 8.18
C ALA A 13 -0.81 -1.19 7.61
N VAL A 14 -1.25 -2.11 6.75
CA VAL A 14 -2.60 -2.07 6.13
C VAL A 14 -3.62 -2.81 6.98
N TYR A 15 -3.27 -4.01 7.43
CA TYR A 15 -4.21 -4.91 8.10
C TYR A 15 -4.21 -4.78 9.61
N GLY A 16 -3.07 -4.45 10.21
CA GLY A 16 -2.87 -4.47 11.66
C GLY A 16 -2.61 -5.88 12.21
N ARG A 17 -2.09 -5.92 13.44
CA ARG A 17 -1.64 -7.17 14.09
C ARG A 17 -2.78 -8.18 14.32
N GLU A 18 -3.97 -7.69 14.66
CA GLU A 18 -5.11 -8.56 14.98
C GLU A 18 -5.63 -9.28 13.74
N THR A 19 -5.83 -8.56 12.64
CA THR A 19 -6.23 -9.15 11.35
C THR A 19 -5.22 -10.20 10.88
N MET A 20 -3.92 -9.90 10.92
CA MET A 20 -2.87 -10.85 10.54
C MET A 20 -2.92 -12.14 11.39
N ARG A 21 -3.15 -12.04 12.71
CA ARG A 21 -3.29 -13.23 13.58
C ARG A 21 -4.47 -14.11 13.19
N ARG A 22 -5.61 -13.51 12.84
CA ARG A 22 -6.80 -14.24 12.38
C ARG A 22 -6.51 -14.95 11.06
N LEU A 23 -5.91 -14.25 10.09
CA LEU A 23 -5.51 -14.85 8.81
C LEU A 23 -4.58 -16.05 9.00
N PHE A 24 -3.58 -15.94 9.89
CA PHE A 24 -2.61 -16.99 10.17
C PHE A 24 -3.25 -18.24 10.83
N ALA A 25 -4.52 -18.15 11.25
CA ALA A 25 -5.31 -19.27 11.76
C ALA A 25 -6.32 -19.84 10.73
N SER A 26 -6.55 -19.13 9.61
CA SER A 26 -7.58 -19.46 8.63
C SER A 26 -7.15 -20.48 7.58
N ASN A 27 -8.00 -21.48 7.35
CA ASN A 27 -7.87 -22.55 6.36
C ASN A 27 -8.84 -22.25 5.22
N ILE A 28 -8.31 -22.14 4.01
CA ILE A 28 -9.07 -21.72 2.83
C ILE A 28 -9.12 -22.85 1.81
N LEU A 29 -10.27 -23.04 1.17
CA LEU A 29 -10.42 -23.88 -0.02
C LEU A 29 -10.57 -23.01 -1.26
N ILE A 30 -9.86 -23.36 -2.33
CA ILE A 30 -10.06 -22.78 -3.67
C ILE A 30 -10.41 -23.92 -4.62
N SER A 31 -11.61 -23.89 -5.20
CA SER A 31 -12.11 -24.87 -6.15
C SER A 31 -12.12 -24.32 -7.58
N GLY A 32 -11.20 -24.83 -8.38
CA GLY A 32 -10.87 -24.40 -9.74
C GLY A 32 -9.49 -23.73 -9.78
N MET A 33 -8.60 -24.28 -10.60
CA MET A 33 -7.18 -23.87 -10.70
C MET A 33 -6.80 -23.49 -12.14
N GLN A 34 -7.73 -22.85 -12.85
CA GLN A 34 -7.42 -22.04 -14.03
C GLN A 34 -6.72 -20.73 -13.60
N GLY A 35 -6.51 -19.77 -14.51
CA GLY A 35 -5.81 -18.52 -14.20
C GLY A 35 -6.38 -17.74 -13.01
N LEU A 36 -7.70 -17.65 -12.90
CA LEU A 36 -8.38 -16.97 -11.78
C LEU A 36 -8.08 -17.62 -10.42
N GLY A 37 -8.19 -18.95 -10.32
CA GLY A 37 -7.86 -19.67 -9.10
C GLY A 37 -6.39 -19.53 -8.70
N ALA A 38 -5.47 -19.51 -9.67
CA ALA A 38 -4.05 -19.27 -9.44
C ALA A 38 -3.77 -17.88 -8.85
N GLU A 39 -4.44 -16.83 -9.33
CA GLU A 39 -4.30 -15.47 -8.80
C GLU A 39 -4.81 -15.36 -7.36
N ILE A 40 -5.98 -15.94 -7.07
CA ILE A 40 -6.55 -15.97 -5.72
C ILE A 40 -5.60 -16.72 -4.77
N ALA A 41 -5.11 -17.90 -5.19
CA ALA A 41 -4.18 -18.69 -4.40
C ALA A 41 -2.87 -17.94 -4.12
N LYS A 42 -2.29 -17.29 -5.13
CA LYS A 42 -1.08 -16.46 -4.99
C LYS A 42 -1.28 -15.37 -3.94
N ASN A 43 -2.37 -14.60 -4.03
CA ASN A 43 -2.66 -13.52 -3.09
C ASN A 43 -2.82 -14.04 -1.66
N LEU A 44 -3.52 -15.16 -1.45
CA LEU A 44 -3.75 -15.73 -0.12
C LEU A 44 -2.50 -16.35 0.52
N VAL A 45 -1.67 -17.00 -0.29
CA VAL A 45 -0.38 -17.52 0.18
C VAL A 45 0.55 -16.36 0.59
N LEU A 46 0.59 -15.29 -0.19
CA LEU A 46 1.37 -14.09 0.15
C LEU A 46 0.80 -13.32 1.36
N ALA A 47 -0.53 -13.32 1.54
CA ALA A 47 -1.18 -12.77 2.74
C ALA A 47 -0.85 -13.57 4.02
N GLY A 48 -0.41 -14.83 3.87
CA GLY A 48 0.07 -15.65 4.97
C GLY A 48 -1.01 -16.43 5.71
N VAL A 49 -2.08 -16.85 5.04
CA VAL A 49 -3.12 -17.68 5.70
C VAL A 49 -2.55 -18.98 6.27
N LYS A 50 -3.24 -19.65 7.21
CA LYS A 50 -2.75 -20.92 7.79
C LYS A 50 -2.53 -22.00 6.73
N SER A 51 -3.54 -22.20 5.88
CA SER A 51 -3.49 -23.19 4.82
C SER A 51 -4.36 -22.81 3.63
N VAL A 52 -3.91 -23.22 2.44
CA VAL A 52 -4.66 -23.15 1.19
C VAL A 52 -4.77 -24.55 0.61
N THR A 53 -5.99 -25.05 0.49
CA THR A 53 -6.29 -26.32 -0.20
C THR A 53 -6.79 -26.01 -1.61
N LEU A 54 -6.11 -26.56 -2.60
CA LEU A 54 -6.42 -26.38 -4.02
C LEU A 54 -7.25 -27.57 -4.48
N HIS A 55 -8.45 -27.34 -4.99
CA HIS A 55 -9.32 -28.37 -5.53
C HIS A 55 -9.51 -28.16 -7.04
N ASP A 56 -9.25 -29.19 -7.83
CA ASP A 56 -9.57 -29.22 -9.26
C ASP A 56 -9.58 -30.68 -9.74
N GLU A 57 -10.63 -31.11 -10.44
CA GLU A 57 -10.75 -32.46 -11.02
C GLU A 57 -10.13 -32.54 -12.43
N GLY A 58 -9.92 -31.38 -13.07
CA GLY A 58 -9.41 -31.24 -14.42
C GLY A 58 -7.90 -31.33 -14.55
N VAL A 59 -7.46 -31.37 -15.81
CA VAL A 59 -6.04 -31.39 -16.19
C VAL A 59 -5.65 -30.08 -16.85
N VAL A 60 -4.37 -29.74 -16.79
CA VAL A 60 -3.80 -28.59 -17.49
C VAL A 60 -3.99 -28.77 -18.99
N GLU A 61 -4.64 -27.82 -19.63
CA GLU A 61 -4.81 -27.71 -21.07
C GLU A 61 -3.96 -26.56 -21.61
N SER A 62 -3.63 -26.58 -22.91
CA SER A 62 -2.95 -25.45 -23.57
C SER A 62 -3.72 -24.12 -23.41
N TRP A 63 -5.05 -24.20 -23.28
CA TRP A 63 -5.94 -23.06 -23.02
C TRP A 63 -5.65 -22.37 -21.68
N ASP A 64 -5.24 -23.14 -20.66
CA ASP A 64 -4.99 -22.61 -19.31
C ASP A 64 -3.73 -21.72 -19.27
N LEU A 65 -2.77 -21.94 -20.18
CA LEU A 65 -1.52 -21.18 -20.25
C LEU A 65 -1.73 -19.71 -20.68
N SER A 66 -2.93 -19.35 -21.18
CA SER A 66 -3.29 -17.97 -21.51
C SER A 66 -3.43 -17.08 -20.28
N SER A 67 -3.79 -17.66 -19.12
CA SER A 67 -4.00 -16.89 -17.89
C SER A 67 -3.39 -17.47 -16.64
N ASN A 68 -2.81 -18.67 -16.72
CA ASN A 68 -2.19 -19.30 -15.57
C ASN A 68 -0.66 -19.21 -15.63
N PHE A 69 -0.06 -18.38 -14.78
CA PHE A 69 1.40 -18.21 -14.66
C PHE A 69 2.12 -19.40 -14.00
N ILE A 70 1.36 -20.33 -13.39
CA ILE A 70 1.90 -21.51 -12.73
C ILE A 70 2.27 -22.58 -13.76
N PHE A 71 1.56 -22.70 -14.87
CA PHE A 71 1.76 -23.81 -15.80
C PHE A 71 2.75 -23.49 -16.91
N SER A 72 3.47 -24.53 -17.34
CA SER A 72 4.24 -24.55 -18.57
C SER A 72 3.68 -25.59 -19.53
N GLU A 73 4.17 -25.61 -20.77
CA GLU A 73 3.77 -26.60 -21.77
C GLU A 73 4.08 -28.04 -21.31
N ARG A 74 5.01 -28.21 -20.35
CA ARG A 74 5.37 -29.52 -19.75
C ARG A 74 4.36 -30.02 -18.71
N ASP A 75 3.43 -29.17 -18.30
CA ASP A 75 2.42 -29.51 -17.29
C ASP A 75 1.11 -29.96 -17.92
N VAL A 76 0.93 -29.75 -19.23
CA VAL A 76 -0.25 -30.19 -19.99
C VAL A 76 -0.52 -31.68 -19.75
N GLY A 77 -1.75 -32.00 -19.38
CA GLY A 77 -2.22 -33.34 -19.04
C GLY A 77 -2.04 -33.74 -17.56
N LYS A 78 -1.32 -32.96 -16.74
CA LYS A 78 -1.27 -33.15 -15.28
C LYS A 78 -2.52 -32.53 -14.64
N ASN A 79 -2.95 -33.04 -13.48
CA ASN A 79 -4.02 -32.40 -12.71
C ASN A 79 -3.63 -30.98 -12.29
N ARG A 80 -4.53 -30.00 -12.47
CA ARG A 80 -4.25 -28.57 -12.25
C ARG A 80 -3.91 -28.24 -10.79
N ALA A 81 -4.70 -28.76 -9.85
CA ALA A 81 -4.46 -28.53 -8.42
C ALA A 81 -3.12 -29.12 -7.99
N LEU A 82 -2.85 -30.37 -8.36
CA LEU A 82 -1.60 -31.06 -8.03
C LEU A 82 -0.38 -30.35 -8.64
N ALA A 83 -0.46 -29.92 -9.90
CA ALA A 83 0.62 -29.20 -10.58
C ALA A 83 0.92 -27.83 -9.95
N SER A 84 -0.03 -27.26 -9.20
CA SER A 84 0.09 -25.92 -8.60
C SER A 84 0.77 -25.90 -7.23
N VAL A 85 0.74 -27.01 -6.48
CA VAL A 85 1.16 -27.06 -5.07
C VAL A 85 2.59 -26.56 -4.85
N HIS A 86 3.54 -27.05 -5.65
CA HIS A 86 4.96 -26.74 -5.44
C HIS A 86 5.25 -25.25 -5.64
N LYS A 87 4.81 -24.69 -6.77
CA LYS A 87 5.07 -23.28 -7.12
C LYS A 87 4.41 -22.30 -6.16
N LEU A 88 3.20 -22.61 -5.69
CA LEU A 88 2.51 -21.78 -4.70
C LEU A 88 3.19 -21.86 -3.33
N ARG A 89 3.63 -23.05 -2.89
CA ARG A 89 4.33 -23.20 -1.60
C ARG A 89 5.62 -22.39 -1.53
N GLU A 90 6.34 -22.25 -2.65
CA GLU A 90 7.55 -21.43 -2.71
C GLU A 90 7.32 -19.93 -2.47
N LEU A 91 6.08 -19.43 -2.62
CA LEU A 91 5.76 -18.02 -2.37
C LEU A 91 5.82 -17.67 -0.88
N ASN A 92 5.40 -18.61 -0.02
CA ASN A 92 5.45 -18.44 1.42
C ASN A 92 5.49 -19.82 2.12
N ASN A 93 6.67 -20.17 2.65
CA ASN A 93 6.90 -21.46 3.31
C ASN A 93 6.13 -21.63 4.64
N ALA A 94 5.59 -20.55 5.20
CA ALA A 94 4.75 -20.61 6.40
C ALA A 94 3.32 -21.10 6.11
N VAL A 95 2.87 -21.03 4.84
CA VAL A 95 1.52 -21.42 4.43
C VAL A 95 1.49 -22.87 3.98
N LEU A 96 0.61 -23.67 4.57
CA LEU A 96 0.41 -25.05 4.14
C LEU A 96 -0.41 -25.09 2.86
N VAL A 97 0.24 -25.40 1.73
CA VAL A 97 -0.44 -25.62 0.44
C VAL A 97 -0.63 -27.12 0.19
N SER A 98 -1.87 -27.53 -0.05
CA SER A 98 -2.24 -28.92 -0.35
C SER A 98 -3.21 -29.01 -1.53
N SER A 99 -3.43 -30.22 -2.07
CA SER A 99 -4.33 -30.45 -3.21
C SER A 99 -5.38 -31.52 -2.92
N LEU A 100 -6.59 -31.31 -3.43
CA LEU A 100 -7.68 -32.28 -3.49
C LEU A 100 -8.06 -32.50 -4.96
N THR A 101 -7.90 -33.73 -5.46
CA THR A 101 -8.14 -34.04 -6.88
C THR A 101 -9.38 -34.91 -7.12
N SER A 102 -10.06 -35.30 -6.04
CA SER A 102 -11.32 -36.05 -6.08
C SER A 102 -12.50 -35.10 -5.99
N THR A 103 -13.67 -35.53 -6.47
CA THR A 103 -14.92 -34.80 -6.33
C THR A 103 -15.17 -34.31 -4.90
N LEU A 104 -15.38 -33.01 -4.77
CA LEU A 104 -15.63 -32.33 -3.51
C LEU A 104 -17.00 -32.70 -2.93
N THR A 105 -17.05 -33.01 -1.64
CA THR A 105 -18.30 -33.24 -0.89
C THR A 105 -18.57 -32.12 0.11
N LYS A 106 -19.85 -31.92 0.50
CA LYS A 106 -20.23 -30.86 1.45
C LYS A 106 -19.51 -31.00 2.79
N ASP A 107 -19.40 -32.21 3.30
CA ASP A 107 -18.76 -32.46 4.61
C ASP A 107 -17.30 -32.03 4.63
N GLN A 108 -16.61 -32.06 3.48
CA GLN A 108 -15.23 -31.56 3.40
C GLN A 108 -15.14 -30.05 3.59
N LEU A 109 -16.21 -29.29 3.28
CA LEU A 109 -16.24 -27.83 3.43
C LEU A 109 -16.12 -27.38 4.89
N SER A 110 -16.59 -28.20 5.84
CA SER A 110 -16.52 -27.94 7.29
C SER A 110 -15.10 -27.76 7.85
N ASN A 111 -14.07 -28.12 7.08
CA ASN A 111 -12.68 -27.94 7.47
C ASN A 111 -12.14 -26.53 7.20
N PHE A 112 -12.92 -25.67 6.54
CA PHE A 112 -12.47 -24.38 6.04
C PHE A 112 -13.27 -23.23 6.66
N GLN A 113 -12.61 -22.08 6.84
CA GLN A 113 -13.26 -20.84 7.28
C GLN A 113 -13.88 -20.09 6.10
N ALA A 114 -13.24 -20.13 4.93
CA ALA A 114 -13.77 -19.61 3.69
C ALA A 114 -13.52 -20.59 2.53
N VAL A 115 -14.48 -20.65 1.61
CA VAL A 115 -14.44 -21.49 0.42
C VAL A 115 -14.69 -20.62 -0.82
N VAL A 116 -13.82 -20.77 -1.82
CA VAL A 116 -13.88 -19.98 -3.07
C VAL A 116 -14.09 -20.92 -4.24
N PHE A 117 -15.10 -20.65 -5.06
CA PHE A 117 -15.38 -21.43 -6.27
C PHE A 117 -15.20 -20.56 -7.51
N THR A 118 -14.30 -20.97 -8.40
CA THR A 118 -14.02 -20.26 -9.66
C THR A 118 -14.62 -20.92 -10.89
N ASP A 119 -15.01 -22.19 -10.77
CA ASP A 119 -15.53 -23.01 -11.87
C ASP A 119 -16.49 -24.07 -11.32
N VAL A 120 -17.69 -23.64 -10.93
CA VAL A 120 -18.76 -24.50 -10.39
C VAL A 120 -20.08 -24.14 -11.07
N ASN A 121 -20.87 -25.16 -11.43
CA ASN A 121 -22.21 -24.93 -11.97
C ASN A 121 -23.15 -24.39 -10.88
N ILE A 122 -24.19 -23.66 -11.30
CA ILE A 122 -25.10 -22.98 -10.38
C ILE A 122 -25.83 -23.91 -9.41
N GLU A 123 -26.23 -25.12 -9.83
CA GLU A 123 -26.93 -26.07 -8.95
C GLU A 123 -26.05 -26.51 -7.79
N LYS A 124 -24.80 -26.90 -8.07
CA LYS A 124 -23.81 -27.23 -7.04
C LYS A 124 -23.40 -26.01 -6.22
N ALA A 125 -23.34 -24.83 -6.82
CA ALA A 125 -23.02 -23.60 -6.09
C ALA A 125 -24.07 -23.31 -5.02
N ILE A 126 -25.36 -23.38 -5.37
CA ILE A 126 -26.47 -23.25 -4.43
C ILE A 126 -26.35 -24.31 -3.35
N GLU A 127 -26.12 -25.56 -3.75
CA GLU A 127 -26.00 -26.68 -2.82
C GLU A 127 -24.86 -26.51 -1.79
N PHE A 128 -23.71 -26.01 -2.22
CA PHE A 128 -22.57 -25.73 -1.34
C PHE A 128 -22.77 -24.46 -0.51
N ASN A 129 -23.35 -23.41 -1.09
CA ASN A 129 -23.68 -22.19 -0.36
C ASN A 129 -24.66 -22.47 0.77
N ASP A 130 -25.75 -23.19 0.50
CA ASP A 130 -26.76 -23.55 1.50
C ASP A 130 -26.13 -24.32 2.67
N TYR A 131 -25.19 -25.22 2.38
CA TYR A 131 -24.44 -25.91 3.44
C TYR A 131 -23.56 -24.96 4.24
N CYS A 132 -22.83 -24.06 3.58
CA CYS A 132 -21.93 -23.11 4.23
C CYS A 132 -22.68 -22.09 5.09
N HIS A 133 -23.79 -21.55 4.58
CA HIS A 133 -24.65 -20.57 5.23
C HIS A 133 -25.30 -21.13 6.50
N ASN A 134 -25.75 -22.40 6.45
CA ASN A 134 -26.41 -23.07 7.57
C ASN A 134 -25.44 -23.82 8.51
N HIS A 135 -24.13 -23.80 8.24
CA HIS A 135 -23.14 -24.41 9.13
C HIS A 135 -22.98 -23.59 10.41
N GLN A 136 -22.55 -24.23 11.51
CA GLN A 136 -22.30 -23.55 12.78
C GLN A 136 -20.87 -23.85 13.29
N PRO A 137 -19.94 -22.87 13.30
CA PRO A 137 -20.09 -21.50 12.79
C PRO A 137 -20.29 -21.46 11.27
N SER A 138 -20.84 -20.36 10.72
CA SER A 138 -21.00 -20.24 9.26
C SER A 138 -19.67 -20.32 8.54
N ILE A 139 -19.67 -20.90 7.34
CA ILE A 139 -18.51 -20.94 6.46
C ILE A 139 -18.71 -19.84 5.42
N SER A 140 -17.72 -18.97 5.23
CA SER A 140 -17.84 -17.93 4.20
C SER A 140 -17.74 -18.54 2.81
N PHE A 141 -18.74 -18.31 1.98
CA PHE A 141 -18.82 -18.80 0.61
C PHE A 141 -18.59 -17.65 -0.38
N ILE A 142 -17.72 -17.88 -1.36
CA ILE A 142 -17.46 -16.94 -2.45
C ILE A 142 -17.54 -17.70 -3.77
N LYS A 143 -18.37 -17.23 -4.70
CA LYS A 143 -18.39 -17.67 -6.10
C LYS A 143 -17.86 -16.54 -6.96
N VAL A 144 -16.91 -16.85 -7.84
CA VAL A 144 -16.33 -15.86 -8.76
C VAL A 144 -16.17 -16.46 -10.14
N GLU A 145 -16.41 -15.68 -11.19
CA GLU A 145 -16.21 -16.12 -12.55
C GLU A 145 -15.60 -15.01 -13.41
N VAL A 146 -14.74 -15.41 -14.36
CA VAL A 146 -14.24 -14.57 -15.44
C VAL A 146 -14.58 -15.24 -16.76
N ARG A 147 -15.27 -14.51 -17.63
CA ARG A 147 -15.79 -14.97 -18.94
C ARG A 147 -15.45 -13.90 -19.98
N GLY A 148 -14.25 -14.00 -20.55
CA GLY A 148 -13.70 -13.02 -21.48
C GLY A 148 -13.46 -11.68 -20.78
N LEU A 149 -14.12 -10.63 -21.27
CA LEU A 149 -14.08 -9.27 -20.71
C LEU A 149 -15.10 -9.03 -19.60
N PHE A 150 -15.80 -10.08 -19.15
CA PHE A 150 -16.85 -10.00 -18.15
C PHE A 150 -16.44 -10.79 -16.90
N GLY A 151 -16.88 -10.35 -15.73
CA GLY A 151 -16.71 -11.11 -14.51
C GLY A 151 -17.81 -10.85 -13.49
N SER A 152 -17.97 -11.80 -12.58
CA SER A 152 -18.93 -11.73 -11.48
C SER A 152 -18.31 -12.24 -10.18
N VAL A 153 -18.67 -11.62 -9.06
CA VAL A 153 -18.39 -12.10 -7.71
C VAL A 153 -19.69 -12.14 -6.94
N PHE A 154 -19.88 -13.21 -6.18
CA PHE A 154 -20.91 -13.37 -5.18
C PHE A 154 -20.27 -13.73 -3.84
N CYS A 155 -20.64 -13.01 -2.78
CA CYS A 155 -20.18 -13.27 -1.41
C CYS A 155 -21.37 -13.56 -0.49
N ASP A 156 -21.26 -14.64 0.29
CA ASP A 156 -22.15 -14.97 1.40
C ASP A 156 -21.31 -15.38 2.62
N PHE A 157 -21.25 -14.50 3.62
CA PHE A 157 -20.45 -14.75 4.83
C PHE A 157 -21.29 -15.33 5.98
N GLY A 158 -22.49 -15.81 5.65
CA GLY A 158 -23.45 -16.35 6.60
C GLY A 158 -24.36 -15.27 7.19
N PRO A 159 -25.36 -15.69 7.98
CA PRO A 159 -26.42 -14.81 8.44
C PRO A 159 -25.98 -13.83 9.54
N ASP A 160 -24.88 -14.09 10.24
CA ASP A 160 -24.42 -13.32 11.40
C ASP A 160 -22.92 -12.99 11.29
N PHE A 161 -22.55 -12.23 10.26
CA PHE A 161 -21.18 -11.76 10.05
C PHE A 161 -20.92 -10.41 10.75
N THR A 162 -19.82 -10.30 11.50
CA THR A 162 -19.46 -9.06 12.21
C THR A 162 -18.25 -8.38 11.56
N VAL A 163 -18.42 -7.11 11.20
CA VAL A 163 -17.33 -6.23 10.76
C VAL A 163 -16.87 -5.39 11.95
N SER A 164 -15.61 -5.52 12.33
CA SER A 164 -15.00 -4.76 13.45
C SER A 164 -14.35 -3.44 13.03
N ASP A 165 -14.08 -3.29 11.74
CA ASP A 165 -13.41 -2.14 11.13
C ASP A 165 -13.88 -2.07 9.68
N VAL A 166 -14.53 -0.99 9.26
CA VAL A 166 -15.30 -0.94 8.00
C VAL A 166 -14.46 -0.41 6.83
N ASP A 167 -13.51 0.48 7.10
CA ASP A 167 -12.73 1.20 6.09
C ASP A 167 -11.20 1.04 6.29
N GLY A 168 -10.76 0.67 7.49
CA GLY A 168 -9.37 0.60 7.90
C GLY A 168 -8.64 1.94 7.89
N GLU A 169 -9.37 3.05 7.91
CA GLU A 169 -8.80 4.37 8.14
C GLU A 169 -8.40 4.53 9.61
N GLU A 170 -7.49 5.45 9.88
CA GLU A 170 -7.14 5.76 11.27
C GLU A 170 -8.33 6.47 11.95
N PRO A 171 -8.67 6.11 13.20
CA PRO A 171 -9.73 6.80 13.92
C PRO A 171 -9.47 8.31 13.97
N HIS A 172 -10.41 9.11 13.48
CA HIS A 172 -10.29 10.56 13.52
C HIS A 172 -10.17 11.07 14.96
N THR A 173 -9.27 12.02 15.19
CA THR A 173 -9.07 12.67 16.49
C THR A 173 -9.27 14.18 16.34
N GLY A 174 -9.87 14.83 17.34
CA GLY A 174 -10.03 16.28 17.37
C GLY A 174 -9.77 16.84 18.76
N ILE A 175 -9.18 18.03 18.84
CA ILE A 175 -8.97 18.73 20.11
C ILE A 175 -10.23 19.53 20.43
N ILE A 176 -10.84 19.25 21.57
CA ILE A 176 -12.09 19.88 21.98
C ILE A 176 -11.82 21.29 22.53
N ALA A 177 -12.53 22.28 21.98
CA ALA A 177 -12.52 23.65 22.45
C ALA A 177 -13.56 23.88 23.56
N SER A 178 -14.78 23.33 23.40
CA SER A 178 -15.82 23.39 24.43
C SER A 178 -16.89 22.32 24.23
N ILE A 179 -17.61 21.99 25.31
CA ILE A 179 -18.78 21.10 25.29
C ILE A 179 -19.94 21.84 25.96
N SER A 180 -21.08 21.94 25.30
CA SER A 180 -22.28 22.57 25.86
C SER A 180 -22.97 21.63 26.85
N ASN A 181 -23.60 22.20 27.87
CA ASN A 181 -24.38 21.45 28.86
C ASN A 181 -25.86 21.43 28.45
N ASP A 182 -26.16 20.81 27.31
CA ASP A 182 -27.49 20.75 26.67
C ASP A 182 -27.90 19.32 26.30
N ASN A 183 -29.17 19.12 25.92
CA ASN A 183 -29.65 17.89 25.28
C ASN A 183 -30.27 18.21 23.90
N PRO A 184 -29.63 17.82 22.78
CA PRO A 184 -28.36 17.10 22.72
C PRO A 184 -27.15 18.04 22.91
N ALA A 185 -26.05 17.52 23.47
CA ALA A 185 -24.85 18.30 23.77
C ALA A 185 -24.06 18.65 22.49
N LEU A 186 -23.65 19.91 22.34
CA LEU A 186 -22.82 20.38 21.24
C LEU A 186 -21.34 20.34 21.65
N VAL A 187 -20.54 19.58 20.92
CA VAL A 187 -19.07 19.56 21.06
C VAL A 187 -18.48 20.47 19.97
N SER A 188 -17.74 21.49 20.38
CA SER A 188 -16.97 22.35 19.45
C SER A 188 -15.49 22.03 19.56
N CYS A 189 -14.80 21.85 18.44
CA CYS A 189 -13.36 21.58 18.38
C CYS A 189 -12.59 22.85 18.01
N VAL A 190 -11.26 22.83 18.21
CA VAL A 190 -10.38 23.93 17.85
C VAL A 190 -10.37 24.11 16.32
N ASP A 191 -10.48 25.36 15.86
CA ASP A 191 -10.67 25.74 14.44
C ASP A 191 -9.47 25.43 13.51
N ASP A 192 -8.38 24.85 14.04
CA ASP A 192 -7.13 24.65 13.31
C ASP A 192 -7.19 23.42 12.37
N GLU A 193 -8.07 22.45 12.63
CA GLU A 193 -8.31 21.30 11.75
C GLU A 193 -9.80 21.00 11.58
N ARG A 194 -10.20 20.75 10.33
CA ARG A 194 -11.56 20.31 10.01
C ARG A 194 -11.77 18.90 10.51
N LEU A 195 -12.80 18.69 11.33
CA LEU A 195 -13.27 17.37 11.72
C LEU A 195 -13.80 16.62 10.50
N GLU A 196 -13.36 15.38 10.34
CA GLU A 196 -13.78 14.48 9.25
C GLU A 196 -14.82 13.45 9.72
N PHE A 197 -15.37 13.62 10.92
CA PHE A 197 -16.45 12.78 11.44
C PHE A 197 -17.71 12.81 10.54
N GLN A 198 -18.43 11.69 10.53
CA GLN A 198 -19.72 11.51 9.86
C GLN A 198 -20.85 11.25 10.86
N ASP A 199 -22.09 11.46 10.42
CA ASP A 199 -23.27 11.09 11.19
C ASP A 199 -23.30 9.56 11.36
N GLY A 200 -23.36 9.10 12.61
CA GLY A 200 -23.30 7.68 12.97
C GLY A 200 -21.99 7.23 13.60
N ASP A 201 -20.93 8.02 13.49
CA ASP A 201 -19.61 7.68 14.05
C ASP A 201 -19.65 7.56 15.58
N LEU A 202 -18.80 6.69 16.12
CA LEU A 202 -18.63 6.49 17.56
C LEU A 202 -17.34 7.18 18.03
N VAL A 203 -17.46 8.06 19.03
CA VAL A 203 -16.33 8.78 19.63
C VAL A 203 -16.15 8.47 21.10
N VAL A 204 -14.91 8.50 21.57
CA VAL A 204 -14.55 8.40 22.99
C VAL A 204 -13.83 9.67 23.42
N PHE A 205 -14.02 10.08 24.67
CA PHE A 205 -13.42 11.29 25.21
C PHE A 205 -12.33 10.95 26.22
N SER A 206 -11.33 11.82 26.30
CA SER A 206 -10.27 11.77 27.31
C SER A 206 -9.83 13.19 27.65
N GLU A 207 -9.24 13.38 28.83
CA GLU A 207 -8.71 14.68 29.29
C GLU A 207 -9.78 15.80 29.39
N ILE A 208 -11.07 15.47 29.56
CA ILE A 208 -12.15 16.45 29.73
C ILE A 208 -12.24 16.96 31.17
N HIS A 209 -11.96 18.25 31.35
CA HIS A 209 -12.11 18.93 32.64
C HIS A 209 -13.51 19.55 32.79
N GLY A 210 -14.16 19.33 33.93
CA GLY A 210 -15.50 19.86 34.25
C GLY A 210 -16.68 18.96 33.86
N MET A 211 -16.50 18.01 32.94
CA MET A 211 -17.47 16.96 32.56
C MET A 211 -16.80 15.59 32.62
N THR A 212 -16.37 15.20 33.82
CA THR A 212 -15.47 14.05 34.04
C THR A 212 -16.07 12.69 33.62
N GLU A 213 -17.40 12.59 33.56
CA GLU A 213 -18.18 11.43 33.16
C GLU A 213 -17.98 11.07 31.68
N LEU A 214 -17.48 12.00 30.86
CA LEU A 214 -17.11 11.74 29.47
C LEU A 214 -15.78 10.97 29.35
N ASN A 215 -14.91 11.02 30.37
CA ASN A 215 -13.60 10.34 30.37
C ASN A 215 -13.69 8.84 30.71
N ASP A 216 -14.88 8.23 30.59
CA ASP A 216 -15.13 6.85 31.01
C ASP A 216 -14.76 5.80 29.95
N GLY A 217 -14.27 6.26 28.78
CA GLY A 217 -13.89 5.41 27.66
C GLY A 217 -15.07 4.76 26.94
N LYS A 218 -16.32 5.14 27.24
CA LYS A 218 -17.49 4.59 26.56
C LYS A 218 -17.75 5.33 25.24
N PRO A 219 -17.94 4.61 24.12
CA PRO A 219 -18.25 5.23 22.84
C PRO A 219 -19.59 5.96 22.85
N ARG A 220 -19.67 7.14 22.23
CA ARG A 220 -20.87 7.96 22.04
C ARG A 220 -21.10 8.19 20.56
N LYS A 221 -22.34 8.08 20.11
CA LYS A 221 -22.69 8.22 18.69
C LYS A 221 -22.86 9.69 18.30
N ILE A 222 -22.33 10.07 17.14
CA ILE A 222 -22.51 11.38 16.53
C ILE A 222 -23.82 11.37 15.71
N ASN A 223 -24.66 12.39 15.89
CA ASN A 223 -25.91 12.55 15.14
C ASN A 223 -25.82 13.62 14.04
N PHE A 224 -25.02 14.67 14.27
CA PHE A 224 -24.84 15.78 13.35
C PHE A 224 -23.41 16.28 13.37
N ALA A 225 -22.59 15.79 12.45
CA ALA A 225 -21.22 16.24 12.23
C ALA A 225 -21.19 17.52 11.38
N ARG A 226 -20.40 18.50 11.82
CA ARG A 226 -20.05 19.73 11.11
C ARG A 226 -18.54 19.85 11.05
N PRO A 227 -17.99 20.67 10.14
CA PRO A 227 -16.54 20.84 10.00
C PRO A 227 -15.77 21.13 11.30
N TYR A 228 -16.39 21.74 12.32
CA TYR A 228 -15.72 22.10 13.58
C TYR A 228 -16.54 21.76 14.83
N SER A 229 -17.65 21.03 14.67
CA SER A 229 -18.49 20.67 15.80
C SER A 229 -19.35 19.45 15.51
N PHE A 230 -19.82 18.77 16.54
CA PHE A 230 -20.77 17.68 16.39
C PHE A 230 -21.72 17.58 17.57
N ILE A 231 -22.84 16.89 17.36
CA ILE A 231 -23.89 16.68 18.36
C ILE A 231 -23.94 15.19 18.72
N LEU A 232 -24.00 14.87 20.02
CA LEU A 232 -24.12 13.48 20.50
C LEU A 232 -25.57 12.98 20.46
N GLU A 233 -25.77 11.72 20.06
CA GLU A 233 -27.06 11.02 20.09
C GLU A 233 -27.27 10.34 21.46
N GLU A 234 -27.89 11.04 22.42
CA GLU A 234 -28.38 10.40 23.66
C GLU A 234 -29.75 10.94 24.11
N ASP A 235 -30.81 10.16 23.85
CA ASP A 235 -31.89 9.84 24.79
C ASP A 235 -32.32 8.38 24.52
N THR A 236 -32.09 7.49 25.49
CA THR A 236 -32.06 6.02 25.32
C THR A 236 -33.39 5.32 25.65
N THR A 237 -34.54 5.95 25.44
CA THR A 237 -35.77 5.48 26.10
C THR A 237 -36.69 4.50 25.36
N ASN A 238 -36.65 4.23 24.03
CA ASN A 238 -37.78 3.46 23.42
C ASN A 238 -37.65 2.76 22.04
N TYR A 239 -36.52 2.25 21.55
CA TYR A 239 -36.46 1.70 20.15
C TYR A 239 -36.43 0.16 20.02
N GLY A 240 -37.03 -0.33 18.91
CA GLY A 240 -37.30 -1.74 18.57
C GLY A 240 -36.73 -2.23 17.22
N THR A 241 -37.05 -3.48 16.86
CA THR A 241 -36.33 -4.46 16.02
C THR A 241 -36.70 -4.54 14.52
N TYR A 242 -35.82 -5.14 13.69
CA TYR A 242 -36.07 -5.58 12.28
C TYR A 242 -35.45 -6.97 11.97
N GLU A 243 -36.10 -7.78 11.10
CA GLU A 243 -35.81 -9.20 10.78
C GLU A 243 -35.42 -9.44 9.30
N LYS A 244 -34.66 -10.53 9.05
CA LYS A 244 -33.86 -10.91 7.86
C LYS A 244 -34.63 -11.43 6.62
N GLY A 245 -33.96 -11.46 5.47
CA GLY A 245 -34.35 -12.18 4.24
C GLY A 245 -33.18 -12.97 3.62
N GLU A 246 -33.50 -14.09 2.94
CA GLU A 246 -32.55 -14.99 2.25
C GLU A 246 -32.24 -14.50 0.82
N ALA A 247 -30.96 -14.45 0.44
CA ALA A 247 -30.51 -13.90 -0.84
C ALA A 247 -29.69 -14.92 -1.65
N LEU A 248 -30.34 -15.50 -2.65
CA LEU A 248 -29.71 -16.17 -3.80
C LEU A 248 -30.66 -16.30 -5.00
N LYS A 249 -31.98 -16.21 -4.76
CA LYS A 249 -33.04 -16.15 -5.80
C LYS A 249 -33.50 -14.73 -6.12
N ASP A 250 -33.19 -13.76 -5.27
CA ASP A 250 -33.46 -12.34 -5.44
C ASP A 250 -32.13 -11.60 -5.18
N PRO A 251 -31.51 -10.96 -6.19
CA PRO A 251 -30.16 -10.43 -6.07
C PRO A 251 -30.04 -9.18 -5.17
N GLY A 252 -31.15 -8.60 -4.71
CA GLY A 252 -31.15 -7.35 -3.96
C GLY A 252 -30.54 -6.20 -4.77
N ASP A 253 -29.91 -5.24 -4.08
CA ASP A 253 -29.17 -4.16 -4.73
C ASP A 253 -27.79 -4.65 -5.21
N PHE A 254 -27.44 -4.31 -6.46
CA PHE A 254 -26.12 -4.64 -7.02
C PHE A 254 -25.06 -3.62 -6.59
N LEU A 255 -23.87 -4.09 -6.23
CA LEU A 255 -22.72 -3.20 -6.06
C LEU A 255 -22.25 -2.72 -7.44
N LEU A 256 -22.32 -1.40 -7.66
CA LEU A 256 -21.91 -0.78 -8.91
C LEU A 256 -20.38 -0.73 -9.03
N SER A 257 -19.84 -1.34 -10.08
CA SER A 257 -18.41 -1.28 -10.42
C SER A 257 -18.05 -0.02 -11.20
N ASP A 258 -18.99 0.52 -11.98
CA ASP A 258 -18.84 1.70 -12.82
C ASP A 258 -20.19 2.44 -12.90
N PHE A 259 -20.25 3.64 -12.34
CA PHE A 259 -21.47 4.45 -12.31
C PHE A 259 -21.94 4.89 -13.70
N SER A 260 -21.07 4.86 -14.72
CA SER A 260 -21.47 5.12 -16.11
C SER A 260 -22.18 3.93 -16.78
N LYS A 261 -22.23 2.77 -16.10
CA LYS A 261 -22.76 1.50 -16.57
C LYS A 261 -23.80 0.92 -15.60
N PHE A 262 -24.55 1.76 -14.90
CA PHE A 262 -25.50 1.34 -13.85
C PHE A 262 -26.60 0.38 -14.33
N ASP A 263 -26.88 0.34 -15.63
CA ASP A 263 -27.83 -0.57 -16.30
C ASP A 263 -27.24 -1.96 -16.56
N ARG A 264 -25.91 -2.13 -16.49
CA ARG A 264 -25.24 -3.38 -16.86
C ARG A 264 -25.35 -4.49 -15.82
N PRO A 265 -25.24 -4.27 -14.49
CA PRO A 265 -25.25 -5.37 -13.52
C PRO A 265 -26.47 -6.30 -13.61
N PRO A 266 -27.72 -5.81 -13.72
CA PRO A 266 -28.89 -6.68 -13.90
C PRO A 266 -28.83 -7.51 -15.19
N LEU A 267 -28.37 -6.90 -16.30
CA LEU A 267 -28.22 -7.61 -17.58
C LEU A 267 -27.10 -8.65 -17.53
N LEU A 268 -26.00 -8.36 -16.85
CA LEU A 268 -24.90 -9.31 -16.65
C LEU A 268 -25.33 -10.45 -15.74
N HIS A 269 -26.09 -10.19 -14.67
CA HIS A 269 -26.69 -11.24 -13.84
C HIS A 269 -27.49 -12.23 -14.69
N LEU A 270 -28.36 -11.71 -15.56
CA LEU A 270 -29.12 -12.51 -16.53
C LEU A 270 -28.20 -13.26 -17.51
N ALA A 271 -27.13 -12.63 -18.00
CA ALA A 271 -26.20 -13.23 -18.94
C ALA A 271 -25.46 -14.44 -18.35
N PHE A 272 -25.01 -14.35 -17.09
CA PHE A 272 -24.37 -15.45 -16.37
C PHE A 272 -25.35 -16.61 -16.14
N GLN A 273 -26.59 -16.34 -15.72
CA GLN A 273 -27.63 -17.37 -15.61
C GLN A 273 -27.95 -18.03 -16.95
N ALA A 274 -28.00 -17.24 -18.03
CA ALA A 274 -28.21 -17.76 -19.37
C ALA A 274 -27.06 -18.67 -19.84
N LEU A 275 -25.82 -18.36 -19.45
CA LEU A 275 -24.66 -19.20 -19.73
C LEU A 275 -24.74 -20.54 -19.01
N ASP A 276 -25.10 -20.54 -17.72
CA ASP A 276 -25.29 -21.76 -16.95
C ASP A 276 -26.32 -22.68 -17.62
N LYS A 277 -27.47 -22.11 -18.02
CA LYS A 277 -28.52 -22.87 -18.73
C LYS A 277 -28.07 -23.35 -20.11
N PHE A 278 -27.37 -22.51 -20.88
CA PHE A 278 -26.79 -22.91 -22.17
C PHE A 278 -25.84 -24.11 -22.00
N MET A 279 -24.97 -24.06 -21.01
CA MET A 279 -24.00 -25.13 -20.72
C MET A 279 -24.69 -26.41 -20.26
N TYR A 280 -25.75 -26.29 -19.45
CA TYR A 280 -26.57 -27.44 -19.05
C TYR A 280 -27.23 -28.12 -20.25
N GLU A 281 -27.79 -27.35 -21.19
CA GLU A 281 -28.50 -27.88 -22.36
C GLU A 281 -27.55 -28.47 -23.43
N LEU A 282 -26.37 -27.88 -23.63
CA LEU A 282 -25.47 -28.25 -24.73
C LEU A 282 -24.19 -28.98 -24.29
N GLY A 283 -23.87 -29.01 -23.01
CA GLY A 283 -22.67 -29.65 -22.46
C GLY A 283 -21.36 -28.97 -22.87
N ARG A 284 -21.41 -27.72 -23.36
CA ARG A 284 -20.25 -26.94 -23.81
C ARG A 284 -20.50 -25.44 -23.68
N TYR A 285 -19.42 -24.66 -23.68
CA TYR A 285 -19.48 -23.20 -23.84
C TYR A 285 -19.92 -22.80 -25.27
N PRO A 286 -20.47 -21.59 -25.44
CA PRO A 286 -20.59 -20.94 -26.74
C PRO A 286 -19.24 -20.88 -27.46
N VAL A 287 -19.23 -21.14 -28.77
CA VAL A 287 -18.02 -21.04 -29.60
C VAL A 287 -17.75 -19.58 -29.96
N ALA A 288 -16.51 -19.13 -29.78
CA ALA A 288 -16.11 -17.77 -30.12
C ALA A 288 -16.39 -17.45 -31.60
N GLY A 289 -17.02 -16.29 -31.85
CA GLY A 289 -17.41 -15.84 -33.19
C GLY A 289 -18.60 -16.58 -33.82
N SER A 290 -19.25 -17.52 -33.11
CA SER A 290 -20.43 -18.23 -33.61
C SER A 290 -21.70 -17.43 -33.37
N GLU A 291 -22.26 -16.83 -34.42
CA GLU A 291 -23.55 -16.12 -34.34
C GLU A 291 -24.69 -17.03 -33.90
N ASP A 292 -24.68 -18.31 -34.32
CA ASP A 292 -25.71 -19.27 -33.95
C ASP A 292 -25.72 -19.52 -32.43
N ASP A 293 -24.55 -19.68 -31.82
CA ASP A 293 -24.44 -19.87 -30.37
C ASP A 293 -24.79 -18.57 -29.61
N ALA A 294 -24.37 -17.41 -30.12
CA ALA A 294 -24.71 -16.12 -29.53
C ALA A 294 -26.23 -15.88 -29.57
N GLN A 295 -26.89 -16.16 -30.69
CA GLN A 295 -28.33 -16.01 -30.82
C GLN A 295 -29.08 -16.97 -29.90
N ARG A 296 -28.58 -18.19 -29.70
CA ARG A 296 -29.13 -19.14 -28.72
C ARG A 296 -29.00 -18.61 -27.29
N LEU A 297 -27.82 -18.11 -26.90
CA LEU A 297 -27.61 -17.54 -25.56
C LEU A 297 -28.54 -16.34 -25.32
N ILE A 298 -28.71 -15.47 -26.32
CA ILE A 298 -29.67 -14.35 -26.27
C ILE A 298 -31.09 -14.88 -26.08
N SER A 299 -31.52 -15.89 -26.84
CA SER A 299 -32.84 -16.49 -26.68
C SER A 299 -33.05 -17.11 -25.29
N VAL A 300 -32.03 -17.76 -24.72
CA VAL A 300 -32.06 -18.28 -23.35
C VAL A 300 -32.21 -17.14 -22.34
N ALA A 301 -31.42 -16.07 -22.47
CA ALA A 301 -31.50 -14.88 -21.62
C ALA A 301 -32.88 -14.21 -21.70
N SER A 302 -33.41 -13.99 -22.90
CA SER A 302 -34.76 -13.44 -23.10
C SER A 302 -35.83 -14.33 -22.44
N SER A 303 -35.72 -15.65 -22.58
CA SER A 303 -36.65 -16.60 -21.95
C SER A 303 -36.57 -16.54 -20.41
N ILE A 304 -35.39 -16.40 -19.82
CA ILE A 304 -35.26 -16.22 -18.36
C ILE A 304 -35.90 -14.88 -17.95
N ASN A 305 -35.61 -13.79 -18.69
CA ASN A 305 -36.13 -12.46 -18.39
C ASN A 305 -37.67 -12.39 -18.44
N GLU A 306 -38.30 -13.07 -19.39
CA GLU A 306 -39.76 -13.16 -19.50
C GLU A 306 -40.41 -13.83 -18.26
N ASN A 307 -39.68 -14.71 -17.57
CA ASN A 307 -40.14 -15.38 -16.36
C ASN A 307 -39.92 -14.58 -15.07
N LEU A 308 -39.26 -13.42 -15.12
CA LEU A 308 -38.97 -12.57 -13.95
C LEU A 308 -40.16 -11.70 -13.50
N GLY A 309 -41.28 -11.71 -14.22
CA GLY A 309 -42.48 -10.95 -13.85
C GLY A 309 -42.21 -9.44 -13.82
N ASP A 310 -42.46 -8.81 -12.66
CA ASP A 310 -42.27 -7.36 -12.45
C ASP A 310 -40.78 -6.96 -12.40
N SER A 311 -39.87 -7.90 -12.13
CA SER A 311 -38.42 -7.67 -12.10
C SER A 311 -37.74 -7.84 -13.47
N LYS A 312 -38.52 -7.99 -14.54
CA LYS A 312 -38.00 -8.13 -15.90
C LYS A 312 -37.24 -6.86 -16.34
N LEU A 313 -36.17 -7.05 -17.09
CA LEU A 313 -35.48 -5.96 -17.76
C LEU A 313 -36.30 -5.51 -18.97
N GLU A 314 -36.57 -4.22 -19.08
CA GLU A 314 -37.30 -3.63 -20.21
C GLU A 314 -36.46 -3.62 -21.49
N ASP A 315 -35.15 -3.35 -21.36
CA ASP A 315 -34.21 -3.34 -22.48
C ASP A 315 -33.14 -4.42 -22.29
N ILE A 316 -33.06 -5.34 -23.25
CA ILE A 316 -32.02 -6.37 -23.30
C ILE A 316 -31.02 -5.97 -24.38
N ASN A 317 -29.83 -5.56 -23.97
CA ASN A 317 -28.77 -5.21 -24.91
C ASN A 317 -28.17 -6.47 -25.56
N HIS A 318 -28.74 -6.87 -26.71
CA HIS A 318 -28.31 -8.03 -27.48
C HIS A 318 -26.85 -7.95 -27.93
N LYS A 319 -26.33 -6.75 -28.18
CA LYS A 319 -24.92 -6.57 -28.58
C LYS A 319 -23.99 -6.96 -27.43
N LEU A 320 -24.32 -6.57 -26.20
CA LEU A 320 -23.56 -6.96 -25.01
C LEU A 320 -23.58 -8.48 -24.82
N LEU A 321 -24.76 -9.10 -24.89
CA LEU A 321 -24.92 -10.56 -24.77
C LEU A 321 -24.17 -11.33 -25.87
N ARG A 322 -24.11 -10.79 -27.09
CA ARG A 322 -23.31 -11.35 -28.18
C ARG A 322 -21.80 -11.32 -27.85
N HIS A 323 -21.29 -10.20 -27.34
CA HIS A 323 -19.89 -10.11 -26.91
C HIS A 323 -19.59 -11.06 -25.74
N PHE A 324 -20.53 -11.17 -24.80
CA PHE A 324 -20.44 -12.11 -23.69
C PHE A 324 -20.38 -13.56 -24.18
N ALA A 325 -21.25 -13.96 -25.11
CA ALA A 325 -21.23 -15.30 -25.70
C ALA A 325 -19.89 -15.60 -26.39
N PHE A 326 -19.33 -14.64 -27.15
CA PHE A 326 -18.05 -14.85 -27.83
C PHE A 326 -16.87 -15.05 -26.88
N GLY A 327 -16.89 -14.38 -25.73
CA GLY A 327 -15.84 -14.49 -24.70
C GLY A 327 -16.09 -15.58 -23.66
N ALA A 328 -17.22 -16.28 -23.69
CA ALA A 328 -17.70 -17.08 -22.56
C ALA A 328 -16.73 -18.17 -22.06
N LYS A 329 -15.94 -18.78 -22.94
CA LYS A 329 -14.94 -19.79 -22.55
C LYS A 329 -13.62 -19.19 -22.05
N ALA A 330 -13.32 -17.94 -22.41
CA ALA A 330 -12.00 -17.36 -22.17
C ALA A 330 -11.84 -16.93 -20.70
N VAL A 331 -10.71 -17.27 -20.10
CA VAL A 331 -10.25 -16.62 -18.86
C VAL A 331 -9.07 -15.74 -19.25
N LEU A 332 -9.29 -14.43 -19.31
CA LEU A 332 -8.26 -13.47 -19.68
C LEU A 332 -7.39 -13.15 -18.46
N ASN A 333 -6.07 -13.13 -18.64
CA ASN A 333 -5.15 -12.87 -17.55
C ASN A 333 -5.39 -11.54 -16.82
N PRO A 334 -5.57 -10.38 -17.50
CA PRO A 334 -5.81 -9.12 -16.79
C PRO A 334 -7.09 -9.15 -15.93
N MET A 335 -8.13 -9.82 -16.42
CA MET A 335 -9.39 -10.01 -15.68
C MET A 335 -9.19 -10.97 -14.50
N ALA A 336 -8.45 -12.06 -14.69
CA ALA A 336 -8.09 -12.99 -13.63
C ALA A 336 -7.26 -12.31 -12.53
N ALA A 337 -6.31 -11.44 -12.90
CA ALA A 337 -5.50 -10.67 -11.95
C ALA A 337 -6.36 -9.70 -11.13
N MET A 338 -7.26 -8.95 -11.79
CA MET A 338 -8.16 -8.01 -11.11
C MET A 338 -9.12 -8.74 -10.15
N PHE A 339 -9.86 -9.73 -10.65
CA PHE A 339 -10.80 -10.49 -9.83
C PHE A 339 -10.09 -11.34 -8.77
N GLY A 340 -8.88 -11.84 -9.05
CA GLY A 340 -8.07 -12.54 -8.06
C GLY A 340 -7.59 -11.64 -6.93
N GLY A 341 -7.30 -10.36 -7.21
CA GLY A 341 -7.05 -9.33 -6.20
C GLY A 341 -8.29 -9.05 -5.35
N ILE A 342 -9.43 -8.78 -5.99
CA ILE A 342 -10.72 -8.51 -5.31
C ILE A 342 -11.09 -9.68 -4.41
N VAL A 343 -11.13 -10.91 -4.93
CA VAL A 343 -11.54 -12.09 -4.16
C VAL A 343 -10.51 -12.48 -3.11
N GLY A 344 -9.22 -12.31 -3.38
CA GLY A 344 -8.18 -12.46 -2.35
C GLY A 344 -8.44 -11.53 -1.16
N GLN A 345 -8.84 -10.28 -1.43
CA GLN A 345 -9.23 -9.33 -0.39
C GLN A 345 -10.55 -9.72 0.28
N GLU A 346 -11.58 -10.19 -0.44
CA GLU A 346 -12.84 -10.67 0.16
C GLU A 346 -12.63 -11.85 1.12
N VAL A 347 -11.72 -12.77 0.81
CA VAL A 347 -11.35 -13.85 1.74
C VAL A 347 -10.66 -13.30 2.98
N VAL A 348 -9.82 -12.26 2.84
CA VAL A 348 -9.23 -11.56 4.00
C VAL A 348 -10.34 -10.99 4.88
N LYS A 349 -11.31 -10.29 4.28
CA LYS A 349 -12.47 -9.72 5.00
C LYS A 349 -13.24 -10.80 5.73
N ALA A 350 -13.62 -11.88 5.03
CA ALA A 350 -14.33 -13.02 5.58
C ALA A 350 -13.62 -13.66 6.79
N CYS A 351 -12.29 -13.75 6.75
CA CYS A 351 -11.51 -14.37 7.80
C CYS A 351 -11.22 -13.46 9.00
N SER A 352 -11.31 -12.14 8.84
CA SER A 352 -10.87 -11.20 9.87
C SER A 352 -11.97 -10.30 10.42
N GLY A 353 -13.06 -10.05 9.68
CA GLY A 353 -14.03 -9.01 9.98
C GLY A 353 -13.49 -7.59 9.77
N LYS A 354 -12.43 -7.42 8.96
CA LYS A 354 -11.84 -6.12 8.62
C LYS A 354 -12.25 -5.73 7.20
N PHE A 355 -12.58 -4.46 7.01
CA PHE A 355 -13.22 -3.84 5.86
C PHE A 355 -14.64 -4.32 5.58
N HIS A 356 -15.43 -3.45 4.95
CA HIS A 356 -16.79 -3.77 4.49
C HIS A 356 -16.75 -4.85 3.41
N PRO A 357 -17.42 -6.00 3.59
CA PRO A 357 -17.57 -7.02 2.56
C PRO A 357 -18.26 -6.51 1.30
N LEU A 358 -17.97 -7.13 0.17
CA LEU A 358 -18.84 -7.05 -0.98
C LEU A 358 -20.18 -7.70 -0.60
N PHE A 359 -21.28 -6.94 -0.68
CA PHE A 359 -22.61 -7.39 -0.31
C PHE A 359 -23.62 -7.06 -1.42
N GLN A 360 -24.06 -8.00 -2.26
CA GLN A 360 -23.62 -9.41 -2.36
C GLN A 360 -23.13 -9.78 -3.75
N PHE A 361 -23.66 -9.14 -4.79
CA PHE A 361 -23.27 -9.35 -6.17
C PHE A 361 -22.48 -8.16 -6.70
N PHE A 362 -21.38 -8.46 -7.37
CA PHE A 362 -20.56 -7.50 -8.09
C PHE A 362 -20.34 -7.99 -9.51
N TYR A 363 -20.67 -7.14 -10.48
CA TYR A 363 -20.48 -7.40 -11.89
C TYR A 363 -19.57 -6.34 -12.50
N PHE A 364 -18.70 -6.77 -13.39
CA PHE A 364 -17.82 -5.87 -14.12
C PHE A 364 -17.66 -6.35 -15.56
N ASP A 365 -17.51 -5.39 -16.46
CA ASP A 365 -17.05 -5.66 -17.80
C ASP A 365 -16.12 -4.56 -18.31
N SER A 366 -15.24 -4.94 -19.24
CA SER A 366 -14.36 -4.02 -19.97
C SER A 366 -14.52 -4.21 -21.48
N VAL A 367 -15.75 -4.17 -22.00
CA VAL A 367 -16.01 -4.28 -23.46
C VAL A 367 -15.33 -3.18 -24.28
N GLU A 368 -15.00 -2.06 -23.65
CA GLU A 368 -14.22 -0.97 -24.25
C GLU A 368 -12.79 -1.39 -24.62
N SER A 369 -12.30 -2.52 -24.09
CA SER A 369 -11.02 -3.13 -24.47
C SER A 369 -11.08 -3.87 -25.82
N LEU A 370 -12.27 -4.11 -26.39
CA LEU A 370 -12.40 -4.72 -27.72
C LEU A 370 -11.83 -3.80 -28.81
N PRO A 371 -11.29 -4.36 -29.90
CA PRO A 371 -10.91 -3.57 -31.07
C PRO A 371 -12.09 -2.73 -31.57
N THR A 372 -11.82 -1.50 -32.00
CA THR A 372 -12.84 -0.60 -32.57
C THR A 372 -13.45 -1.15 -33.85
N GLU A 373 -12.65 -1.87 -34.63
CA GLU A 373 -13.10 -2.57 -35.84
C GLU A 373 -13.62 -3.97 -35.52
N PRO A 374 -14.72 -4.43 -36.14
CA PRO A 374 -15.22 -5.79 -35.94
C PRO A 374 -14.17 -6.85 -36.28
N VAL A 375 -13.92 -7.75 -35.33
CA VAL A 375 -13.01 -8.88 -35.53
C VAL A 375 -13.68 -9.93 -36.41
N HIS A 376 -13.01 -10.34 -37.49
CA HIS A 376 -13.54 -11.37 -38.37
C HIS A 376 -13.55 -12.74 -37.66
N PRO A 377 -14.61 -13.57 -37.77
CA PRO A 377 -14.70 -14.86 -37.05
C PRO A 377 -13.51 -15.80 -37.25
N GLU A 378 -12.90 -15.81 -38.44
CA GLU A 378 -11.69 -16.60 -38.72
C GLU A 378 -10.50 -16.20 -37.84
N GLU A 379 -10.42 -14.95 -37.38
CA GLU A 379 -9.34 -14.48 -36.51
C GLU A 379 -9.49 -14.96 -35.06
N LEU A 380 -10.70 -15.36 -34.66
CA LEU A 380 -11.04 -15.84 -33.31
C LEU A 380 -10.81 -17.35 -33.16
N LYS A 381 -10.44 -18.05 -34.24
CA LYS A 381 -10.18 -19.49 -34.20
C LYS A 381 -8.91 -19.79 -33.40
N PRO A 382 -8.91 -20.85 -32.56
CA PRO A 382 -7.70 -21.31 -31.88
C PRO A 382 -6.57 -21.62 -32.87
N LEU A 383 -5.35 -21.23 -32.53
CA LEU A 383 -4.16 -21.47 -33.33
C LEU A 383 -3.29 -22.59 -32.76
N ASN A 384 -3.81 -23.33 -31.77
CA ASN A 384 -3.05 -24.30 -30.97
C ASN A 384 -1.84 -23.63 -30.30
N SER A 385 -2.09 -22.44 -29.75
CA SER A 385 -1.10 -21.61 -29.08
C SER A 385 -1.49 -21.41 -27.62
N ARG A 386 -0.52 -21.03 -26.78
CA ARG A 386 -0.79 -20.64 -25.40
C ARG A 386 -1.65 -19.38 -25.27
N TYR A 387 -1.93 -18.66 -26.37
CA TYR A 387 -2.71 -17.43 -26.40
C TYR A 387 -4.15 -17.66 -26.90
N ASP A 388 -4.57 -18.91 -27.11
CA ASP A 388 -5.85 -19.21 -27.77
C ASP A 388 -7.08 -18.62 -27.04
N ALA A 389 -7.07 -18.53 -25.71
CA ALA A 389 -8.15 -17.88 -24.96
C ALA A 389 -8.19 -16.36 -25.18
N GLN A 390 -7.03 -15.73 -25.36
CA GLN A 390 -6.92 -14.31 -25.68
C GLN A 390 -7.32 -14.04 -27.13
N ILE A 391 -6.87 -14.89 -28.06
CA ILE A 391 -7.22 -14.84 -29.49
C ILE A 391 -8.73 -14.99 -29.69
N SER A 392 -9.40 -15.85 -28.91
CA SER A 392 -10.85 -16.04 -29.03
C SER A 392 -11.68 -14.81 -28.65
N VAL A 393 -11.07 -13.79 -28.02
CA VAL A 393 -11.71 -12.51 -27.69
C VAL A 393 -11.23 -11.39 -28.62
N PHE A 394 -9.92 -11.26 -28.78
CA PHE A 394 -9.30 -10.10 -29.43
C PHE A 394 -8.90 -10.33 -30.90
N GLY A 395 -8.86 -11.59 -31.33
CA GLY A 395 -8.40 -11.98 -32.66
C GLY A 395 -6.88 -12.10 -32.78
N SER A 396 -6.45 -12.96 -33.70
CA SER A 396 -5.04 -13.24 -33.95
C SER A 396 -4.23 -12.03 -34.45
N LYS A 397 -4.85 -11.06 -35.13
CA LYS A 397 -4.14 -9.84 -35.58
C LYS A 397 -3.73 -8.95 -34.42
N LEU A 398 -4.61 -8.72 -33.44
CA LEU A 398 -4.26 -7.93 -32.26
C LEU A 398 -3.25 -8.68 -31.40
N GLN A 399 -3.40 -10.00 -31.25
CA GLN A 399 -2.38 -10.83 -30.61
C GLN A 399 -1.01 -10.61 -31.25
N LYS A 400 -0.94 -10.63 -32.59
CA LYS A 400 0.32 -10.43 -33.31
C LYS A 400 0.92 -9.04 -33.10
N LYS A 401 0.07 -8.00 -33.02
CA LYS A 401 0.51 -6.63 -32.71
C LYS A 401 1.11 -6.53 -31.30
N MET A 402 0.54 -7.22 -30.33
CA MET A 402 1.09 -7.28 -28.96
C MET A 402 2.43 -8.02 -28.91
N GLU A 403 2.55 -9.14 -29.61
CA GLU A 403 3.82 -9.88 -29.72
C GLU A 403 4.96 -9.02 -30.27
N ASP A 404 4.69 -8.19 -31.29
CA ASP A 404 5.71 -7.37 -31.94
C ASP A 404 5.91 -6.00 -31.26
N ALA A 405 5.26 -5.73 -30.12
CA ALA A 405 5.34 -4.44 -29.42
C ALA A 405 6.68 -4.24 -28.69
N LYS A 406 7.13 -2.99 -28.61
CA LYS A 406 8.31 -2.56 -27.86
C LYS A 406 7.90 -1.79 -26.60
N ILE A 407 8.16 -2.35 -25.43
CA ILE A 407 7.67 -1.84 -24.15
C ILE A 407 8.84 -1.38 -23.29
N PHE A 408 8.67 -0.26 -22.61
CA PHE A 408 9.56 0.15 -21.52
C PHE A 408 8.78 0.13 -20.20
N LEU A 409 9.19 -0.74 -19.28
CA LEU A 409 8.64 -0.82 -17.93
C LEU A 409 9.61 -0.17 -16.94
N VAL A 410 9.15 0.88 -16.27
CA VAL A 410 9.95 1.64 -15.30
C VAL A 410 9.55 1.24 -13.88
N GLY A 411 10.42 0.49 -13.21
CA GLY A 411 10.18 -0.12 -11.90
C GLY A 411 9.81 -1.60 -12.00
N SER A 412 10.35 -2.39 -11.08
CA SER A 412 10.17 -3.85 -10.97
C SER A 412 9.77 -4.28 -9.55
N GLY A 413 9.22 -3.34 -8.77
CA GLY A 413 8.61 -3.59 -7.45
C GLY A 413 7.28 -4.33 -7.51
N ALA A 414 6.34 -4.00 -6.63
CA ALA A 414 5.05 -4.72 -6.50
C ALA A 414 4.24 -4.70 -7.81
N LEU A 415 3.97 -3.51 -8.34
CA LEU A 415 3.29 -3.34 -9.62
C LEU A 415 4.11 -3.94 -10.77
N GLY A 416 5.42 -3.72 -10.78
CA GLY A 416 6.31 -4.20 -11.85
C GLY A 416 6.30 -5.73 -11.96
N CYS A 417 6.31 -6.45 -10.85
CA CYS A 417 6.18 -7.91 -10.83
C CYS A 417 4.84 -8.39 -11.43
N GLU A 418 3.74 -7.75 -11.06
CA GLU A 418 2.40 -8.08 -11.59
C GLU A 418 2.29 -7.73 -13.09
N PHE A 419 2.84 -6.61 -13.52
CA PHE A 419 2.88 -6.21 -14.92
C PHE A 419 3.74 -7.15 -15.75
N LEU A 420 4.92 -7.55 -15.28
CA LEU A 420 5.76 -8.52 -15.98
C LEU A 420 5.06 -9.88 -16.14
N LYS A 421 4.40 -10.37 -15.10
CA LYS A 421 3.53 -11.56 -15.19
C LYS A 421 2.45 -11.37 -16.25
N ASN A 422 1.78 -10.22 -16.24
CA ASN A 422 0.70 -9.93 -17.20
C ASN A 422 1.20 -9.87 -18.64
N LEU A 423 2.28 -9.13 -18.88
CA LEU A 423 2.90 -8.99 -20.20
C LEU A 423 3.40 -10.34 -20.73
N ALA A 424 4.00 -11.17 -19.87
CA ALA A 424 4.42 -12.52 -20.22
C ALA A 424 3.25 -13.42 -20.66
N LEU A 425 2.16 -13.44 -19.88
CA LEU A 425 0.97 -14.24 -20.18
C LEU A 425 0.22 -13.75 -21.43
N MET A 426 0.14 -12.42 -21.62
CA MET A 426 -0.47 -11.80 -22.79
C MET A 426 0.36 -11.98 -24.07
N GLY A 427 1.60 -12.45 -23.96
CA GLY A 427 2.50 -12.62 -25.09
C GLY A 427 3.05 -11.31 -25.64
N VAL A 428 3.07 -10.25 -24.83
CA VAL A 428 3.62 -8.95 -25.24
C VAL A 428 5.12 -9.09 -25.43
N ALA A 429 5.67 -8.49 -26.49
CA ALA A 429 7.09 -8.56 -26.84
C ALA A 429 7.63 -9.99 -27.08
N CYS A 430 6.76 -10.98 -27.32
CA CYS A 430 7.17 -12.37 -27.60
C CYS A 430 7.43 -12.65 -29.08
N GLY A 431 7.18 -11.68 -29.96
CA GLY A 431 7.43 -11.75 -31.39
C GLY A 431 8.85 -11.34 -31.74
N ARG A 432 9.31 -11.69 -32.95
CA ARG A 432 10.69 -11.41 -33.41
C ARG A 432 11.05 -9.91 -33.43
N LYS A 433 10.06 -9.03 -33.51
CA LYS A 433 10.22 -7.57 -33.52
C LYS A 433 9.97 -6.93 -32.16
N GLY A 434 9.39 -7.70 -31.23
CA GLY A 434 9.05 -7.23 -29.90
C GLY A 434 10.28 -7.13 -29.01
N GLN A 435 10.22 -6.25 -28.03
CA GLN A 435 11.27 -6.07 -27.02
C GLN A 435 10.64 -5.47 -25.76
N LEU A 436 10.93 -6.03 -24.59
CA LEU A 436 10.54 -5.48 -23.29
C LEU A 436 11.82 -5.07 -22.57
N THR A 437 12.01 -3.78 -22.33
CA THR A 437 13.06 -3.29 -21.43
C THR A 437 12.45 -3.01 -20.07
N VAL A 438 13.00 -3.58 -19.00
CA VAL A 438 12.62 -3.28 -17.62
C VAL A 438 13.83 -2.68 -16.89
N THR A 439 13.62 -1.60 -16.13
CA THR A 439 14.70 -0.99 -15.33
C THR A 439 14.24 -0.71 -13.90
N ASP A 440 15.14 -0.92 -12.95
CA ASP A 440 14.97 -0.67 -11.53
C ASP A 440 16.35 -0.68 -10.87
N ASP A 441 16.71 0.37 -10.13
CA ASP A 441 18.01 0.49 -9.47
C ASP A 441 18.04 -0.11 -8.06
N ASP A 442 16.92 -0.63 -7.56
CA ASP A 442 16.85 -1.25 -6.24
C ASP A 442 17.29 -2.73 -6.25
N VAL A 443 17.67 -3.18 -5.05
CA VAL A 443 17.88 -4.59 -4.71
C VAL A 443 16.70 -5.16 -3.93
N ILE A 444 16.57 -6.49 -3.96
CA ILE A 444 15.49 -7.20 -3.28
C ILE A 444 15.74 -7.24 -1.77
N GLU A 445 14.73 -6.85 -1.00
CA GLU A 445 14.73 -6.94 0.46
C GLU A 445 13.71 -7.96 0.98
N LYS A 446 13.89 -8.44 2.21
CA LYS A 446 12.94 -9.39 2.85
C LYS A 446 11.51 -8.86 2.87
N SER A 447 11.34 -7.56 3.17
CA SER A 447 10.03 -6.90 3.22
C SER A 447 9.29 -6.86 1.89
N ASN A 448 9.98 -7.13 0.77
CA ASN A 448 9.40 -7.10 -0.57
C ASN A 448 8.62 -8.38 -0.88
N LEU A 449 9.05 -9.52 -0.33
CA LEU A 449 8.58 -10.85 -0.71
C LEU A 449 7.08 -11.08 -0.44
N SER A 450 6.49 -10.32 0.49
CA SER A 450 5.05 -10.36 0.78
C SER A 450 4.15 -9.82 -0.34
N ARG A 451 4.70 -9.11 -1.33
CA ARG A 451 3.92 -8.52 -2.44
C ARG A 451 4.64 -8.48 -3.80
N GLN A 452 5.89 -8.93 -3.86
CA GLN A 452 6.72 -9.00 -5.07
C GLN A 452 6.99 -10.47 -5.40
N PHE A 453 5.94 -11.16 -5.84
CA PHE A 453 5.88 -12.63 -5.87
C PHE A 453 6.85 -13.30 -6.86
N LEU A 454 7.48 -12.53 -7.76
CA LEU A 454 8.53 -13.03 -8.64
C LEU A 454 9.85 -13.31 -7.90
N PHE A 455 9.97 -12.83 -6.66
CA PHE A 455 11.16 -12.98 -5.82
C PHE A 455 11.00 -14.10 -4.81
N ARG A 456 12.14 -14.59 -4.31
CA ARG A 456 12.25 -15.64 -3.28
C ARG A 456 13.27 -15.23 -2.24
N ASP A 457 13.27 -15.91 -1.09
CA ASP A 457 14.22 -15.64 0.00
C ASP A 457 15.69 -15.67 -0.48
N TRP A 458 16.04 -16.57 -1.40
CA TRP A 458 17.39 -16.68 -1.94
C TRP A 458 17.76 -15.57 -2.94
N ASN A 459 16.82 -14.70 -3.30
CA ASN A 459 17.09 -13.54 -4.16
C ASN A 459 17.40 -12.26 -3.38
N ILE A 460 17.31 -12.26 -2.04
CA ILE A 460 17.62 -11.07 -1.22
C ILE A 460 19.03 -10.55 -1.53
N GLY A 461 19.14 -9.24 -1.74
CA GLY A 461 20.37 -8.54 -2.12
C GLY A 461 20.69 -8.55 -3.62
N GLN A 462 19.94 -9.29 -4.45
CA GLN A 462 20.08 -9.24 -5.92
C GLN A 462 19.24 -8.10 -6.51
N ALA A 463 19.60 -7.62 -7.70
CA ALA A 463 18.88 -6.56 -8.40
C ALA A 463 17.45 -6.99 -8.78
N LYS A 464 16.45 -6.16 -8.45
CA LYS A 464 15.03 -6.48 -8.68
C LYS A 464 14.74 -6.74 -10.15
N SER A 465 15.17 -5.85 -11.05
CA SER A 465 14.88 -5.93 -12.48
C SER A 465 15.41 -7.22 -13.12
N THR A 466 16.62 -7.63 -12.73
CA THR A 466 17.30 -8.82 -13.27
C THR A 466 16.58 -10.10 -12.85
N VAL A 467 16.25 -10.23 -11.56
CA VAL A 467 15.52 -11.40 -11.05
C VAL A 467 14.09 -11.42 -11.59
N ALA A 468 13.40 -10.28 -11.66
CA ALA A 468 12.05 -10.18 -12.16
C ALA A 468 11.97 -10.58 -13.64
N ALA A 469 12.93 -10.12 -14.45
CA ALA A 469 13.02 -10.49 -15.85
C ALA A 469 13.25 -11.99 -16.05
N ALA A 470 14.16 -12.59 -15.28
CA ALA A 470 14.41 -14.02 -15.32
C ALA A 470 13.16 -14.82 -14.93
N ALA A 471 12.46 -14.41 -13.88
CA ALA A 471 11.21 -15.05 -13.44
C ALA A 471 10.09 -14.92 -14.50
N ALA A 472 9.93 -13.75 -15.11
CA ALA A 472 8.96 -13.53 -16.18
C ALA A 472 9.25 -14.39 -17.43
N ALA A 473 10.52 -14.55 -17.79
CA ALA A 473 10.94 -15.44 -18.88
C ALA A 473 10.66 -16.93 -18.58
N LEU A 474 10.56 -17.34 -17.30
CA LEU A 474 10.12 -18.69 -16.94
C LEU A 474 8.61 -18.88 -17.11
N ILE A 475 7.81 -17.82 -16.94
CA ILE A 475 6.36 -17.84 -17.22
C ILE A 475 6.12 -17.99 -18.72
N ASN A 476 6.87 -17.26 -19.53
CA ASN A 476 6.83 -17.37 -20.98
C ASN A 476 8.23 -17.34 -21.61
N PRO A 477 8.77 -18.49 -22.04
CA PRO A 477 10.11 -18.57 -22.64
C PRO A 477 10.27 -17.79 -23.95
N SER A 478 9.18 -17.33 -24.57
CA SER A 478 9.22 -16.50 -25.78
C SER A 478 9.40 -15.01 -25.49
N LEU A 479 9.33 -14.59 -24.22
CA LEU A 479 9.41 -13.18 -23.84
C LEU A 479 10.80 -12.61 -24.14
N ASN A 480 10.88 -11.64 -25.05
CA ASN A 480 12.12 -10.92 -25.33
C ASN A 480 12.32 -9.78 -24.33
N ILE A 481 12.95 -10.08 -23.20
CA ILE A 481 13.13 -9.16 -22.08
C ILE A 481 14.60 -8.82 -21.82
N GLU A 482 14.86 -7.53 -21.61
CA GLU A 482 16.14 -6.97 -21.21
C GLU A 482 15.98 -6.26 -19.86
N ALA A 483 16.86 -6.57 -18.91
CA ALA A 483 16.86 -5.96 -17.58
C ALA A 483 18.02 -4.99 -17.42
N LEU A 484 17.70 -3.77 -17.01
CA LEU A 484 18.64 -2.70 -16.69
C LEU A 484 18.53 -2.34 -15.19
N GLN A 485 19.57 -1.70 -14.66
CA GLN A 485 19.64 -1.30 -13.25
C GLN A 485 19.82 0.21 -13.10
N ASN A 486 19.44 0.95 -14.14
CA ASN A 486 19.63 2.39 -14.22
C ASN A 486 18.38 3.09 -13.71
N ARG A 487 18.55 3.98 -12.73
CA ARG A 487 17.51 4.92 -12.32
C ARG A 487 17.11 5.78 -13.52
N VAL A 488 15.82 5.89 -13.80
CA VAL A 488 15.34 6.76 -14.88
C VAL A 488 15.32 8.20 -14.38
N GLY A 489 16.16 9.05 -14.96
CA GLY A 489 16.32 10.44 -14.57
C GLY A 489 17.30 11.18 -15.48
N PRO A 490 17.52 12.49 -15.26
CA PRO A 490 18.40 13.31 -16.10
C PRO A 490 19.83 12.75 -16.23
N GLU A 491 20.34 12.12 -15.16
CA GLU A 491 21.67 11.52 -15.06
C GLU A 491 21.89 10.32 -16.01
N THR A 492 20.81 9.71 -16.52
CA THR A 492 20.86 8.47 -17.32
C THR A 492 20.33 8.62 -18.74
N GLU A 493 20.18 9.85 -19.24
CA GLU A 493 19.74 10.11 -20.61
C GLU A 493 20.74 9.63 -21.67
N ASN A 494 21.99 9.36 -21.29
CA ASN A 494 22.96 8.68 -22.15
C ASN A 494 22.67 7.18 -22.33
N VAL A 495 21.91 6.56 -21.41
CA VAL A 495 21.44 5.16 -21.49
C VAL A 495 20.08 5.12 -22.17
N PHE A 496 19.17 5.99 -21.73
CA PHE A 496 17.82 6.14 -22.30
C PHE A 496 17.79 7.31 -23.28
N ASP A 497 18.56 7.16 -24.36
CA ASP A 497 18.73 8.18 -25.40
C ASP A 497 17.52 8.34 -26.32
N ASP A 498 17.57 9.32 -27.22
CA ASP A 498 16.47 9.60 -28.16
C ASP A 498 16.08 8.38 -28.99
N ASN A 499 17.07 7.60 -29.46
CA ASN A 499 16.82 6.40 -30.24
C ASN A 499 16.10 5.32 -29.42
N PHE A 500 16.42 5.16 -28.12
CA PHE A 500 15.68 4.29 -27.24
C PHE A 500 14.20 4.71 -27.17
N TRP A 501 13.93 5.96 -26.80
CA TRP A 501 12.56 6.44 -26.62
C TRP A 501 11.74 6.41 -27.92
N GLU A 502 12.29 6.89 -29.04
CA GLU A 502 11.61 6.96 -30.33
C GLU A 502 11.12 5.59 -30.83
N ASN A 503 11.82 4.51 -30.47
CA ASN A 503 11.48 3.16 -30.89
C ASN A 503 10.42 2.47 -30.01
N LEU A 504 9.99 3.06 -28.90
CA LEU A 504 9.01 2.47 -28.01
C LEU A 504 7.58 2.55 -28.58
N SER A 505 6.79 1.52 -28.28
CA SER A 505 5.35 1.45 -28.54
C SER A 505 4.55 2.04 -27.37
N VAL A 506 4.89 1.66 -26.14
CA VAL A 506 4.22 2.09 -24.90
C VAL A 506 5.23 2.10 -23.75
N VAL A 507 5.06 3.04 -22.83
CA VAL A 507 5.79 3.11 -21.55
C VAL A 507 4.83 2.76 -20.41
N ILE A 508 5.30 2.02 -19.42
CA ILE A 508 4.50 1.58 -18.27
C ILE A 508 5.24 1.96 -17.00
N ASN A 509 4.60 2.73 -16.12
CA ASN A 509 5.16 3.07 -14.81
C ASN A 509 4.73 2.05 -13.76
N ALA A 510 5.71 1.62 -12.96
CA ALA A 510 5.57 0.81 -11.75
C ALA A 510 6.38 1.45 -10.62
N LEU A 511 6.22 2.76 -10.47
CA LEU A 511 7.00 3.64 -9.61
C LEU A 511 6.36 3.81 -8.23
N ASP A 512 7.12 4.31 -7.26
CA ASP A 512 6.68 4.54 -5.88
C ASP A 512 6.79 6.00 -5.42
N ASN A 513 7.36 6.88 -6.24
CA ASN A 513 7.54 8.30 -5.93
C ASN A 513 7.05 9.21 -7.07
N VAL A 514 6.60 10.41 -6.72
CA VAL A 514 6.01 11.37 -7.67
C VAL A 514 7.06 11.97 -8.61
N ASN A 515 8.28 12.19 -8.14
CA ASN A 515 9.35 12.80 -8.94
C ASN A 515 9.73 11.95 -10.16
N ALA A 516 9.90 10.64 -9.97
CA ALA A 516 10.17 9.71 -11.07
C ALA A 516 8.99 9.65 -12.05
N ARG A 517 7.74 9.66 -11.55
CA ARG A 517 6.54 9.69 -12.40
C ARG A 517 6.51 10.93 -13.29
N LEU A 518 6.74 12.11 -12.71
CA LEU A 518 6.79 13.37 -13.44
C LEU A 518 7.91 13.39 -14.48
N TYR A 519 9.08 12.83 -14.16
CA TYR A 519 10.17 12.75 -15.13
C TYR A 519 9.80 11.84 -16.32
N VAL A 520 9.29 10.63 -16.07
CA VAL A 520 8.87 9.72 -17.16
C VAL A 520 7.74 10.34 -17.98
N ASP A 521 6.76 10.97 -17.33
CA ASP A 521 5.66 11.69 -18.00
C ASP A 521 6.19 12.78 -18.94
N GLN A 522 7.16 13.59 -18.50
CA GLN A 522 7.79 14.61 -19.34
C GLN A 522 8.52 14.00 -20.55
N ARG A 523 9.21 12.87 -20.38
CA ARG A 523 9.85 12.16 -21.51
C ARG A 523 8.81 11.60 -22.47
N CYS A 524 7.75 10.98 -21.97
CA CYS A 524 6.63 10.48 -22.78
C CYS A 524 5.93 11.59 -23.56
N LEU A 525 5.74 12.76 -22.94
CA LEU A 525 5.20 13.95 -23.60
C LEU A 525 6.12 14.42 -24.72
N TYR A 526 7.43 14.51 -24.46
CA TYR A 526 8.43 14.96 -25.44
C TYR A 526 8.52 14.01 -26.66
N PHE A 527 8.62 12.70 -26.43
CA PHE A 527 8.72 11.69 -27.50
C PHE A 527 7.38 11.21 -28.03
N GLN A 528 6.27 11.78 -27.55
CA GLN A 528 4.90 11.41 -27.95
C GLN A 528 4.63 9.91 -27.78
N LYS A 529 4.95 9.38 -26.59
CA LYS A 529 4.75 7.97 -26.24
C LYS A 529 3.55 7.80 -25.33
N PRO A 530 2.66 6.83 -25.62
CA PRO A 530 1.62 6.43 -24.68
C PRO A 530 2.25 5.98 -23.35
N LEU A 531 1.68 6.44 -22.25
CA LEU A 531 2.09 6.09 -20.89
C LEU A 531 0.92 5.48 -20.13
N LEU A 532 1.17 4.31 -19.52
CA LEU A 532 0.28 3.67 -18.56
C LEU A 532 0.80 3.93 -17.14
N GLU A 533 0.02 4.65 -16.33
CA GLU A 533 0.37 5.05 -14.97
C GLU A 533 -0.56 4.37 -13.95
N SER A 534 -0.01 4.02 -12.78
CA SER A 534 -0.79 3.43 -11.69
C SER A 534 -0.13 3.64 -10.32
N GLY A 535 -0.97 3.67 -9.29
CA GLY A 535 -0.55 3.82 -7.90
C GLY A 535 -1.39 2.99 -6.94
N THR A 536 -0.81 2.67 -5.78
CA THR A 536 -1.48 1.92 -4.71
C THR A 536 -1.07 2.49 -3.34
N LEU A 537 -2.03 2.59 -2.42
CA LEU A 537 -1.80 2.90 -1.01
C LEU A 537 -2.75 2.05 -0.16
N GLY A 538 -2.21 1.01 0.47
CA GLY A 538 -3.04 0.03 1.19
C GLY A 538 -4.05 -0.65 0.27
N THR A 539 -5.34 -0.47 0.56
CA THR A 539 -6.46 -0.97 -0.25
C THR A 539 -6.88 -0.01 -1.37
N LYS A 540 -6.37 1.23 -1.38
CA LYS A 540 -6.64 2.26 -2.39
C LYS A 540 -5.76 2.04 -3.60
N CYS A 541 -6.30 2.29 -4.80
CA CYS A 541 -5.53 2.24 -6.04
C CYS A 541 -6.09 3.21 -7.08
N ASN A 542 -5.26 3.55 -8.07
CA ASN A 542 -5.66 4.35 -9.22
C ASN A 542 -4.91 3.89 -10.48
N THR A 543 -5.51 4.16 -11.64
CA THR A 543 -4.89 3.97 -12.95
C THR A 543 -5.15 5.19 -13.82
N GLN A 544 -4.16 5.64 -14.59
CA GLN A 544 -4.30 6.72 -15.56
C GLN A 544 -3.66 6.31 -16.89
N THR A 545 -4.35 6.61 -17.98
CA THR A 545 -3.83 6.38 -19.33
C THR A 545 -3.53 7.72 -19.97
N VAL A 546 -2.28 7.94 -20.38
CA VAL A 546 -1.84 9.13 -21.10
C VAL A 546 -1.64 8.77 -22.58
N ILE A 547 -2.50 9.30 -23.44
CA ILE A 547 -2.48 9.06 -24.89
C ILE A 547 -2.10 10.37 -25.61
N PRO A 548 -0.99 10.37 -26.36
CA PRO A 548 -0.56 11.53 -27.15
C PRO A 548 -1.68 12.08 -28.04
N HIS A 549 -1.83 13.40 -28.04
CA HIS A 549 -2.86 14.13 -28.80
C HIS A 549 -4.32 13.80 -28.45
N LEU A 550 -4.59 13.16 -27.30
CA LEU A 550 -5.95 12.81 -26.89
C LEU A 550 -6.25 13.15 -25.42
N THR A 551 -5.37 12.79 -24.49
CA THR A 551 -5.60 12.99 -23.05
C THR A 551 -4.61 13.97 -22.45
N GLU A 552 -4.89 14.42 -21.23
CA GLU A 552 -3.91 15.12 -20.39
C GLU A 552 -2.76 14.19 -19.99
N ASN A 553 -1.59 14.77 -19.72
CA ASN A 553 -0.42 14.09 -19.16
C ASN A 553 -0.52 14.01 -17.63
N TYR A 554 0.27 13.15 -16.98
CA TYR A 554 0.21 12.94 -15.52
C TYR A 554 0.48 14.25 -14.75
N GLY A 555 1.49 15.02 -15.16
CA GLY A 555 1.85 16.29 -14.53
C GLY A 555 0.88 17.46 -14.76
N ALA A 556 -0.23 17.26 -15.49
CA ALA A 556 -1.26 18.29 -15.67
C ALA A 556 -2.11 18.51 -14.40
N SER A 557 -2.31 17.44 -13.62
CA SER A 557 -2.96 17.47 -12.31
C SER A 557 -1.93 17.55 -11.19
N ARG A 558 -2.27 18.24 -10.09
CA ARG A 558 -1.45 18.26 -8.87
C ARG A 558 -2.12 17.45 -7.79
N ASP A 559 -1.42 16.43 -7.31
CA ASP A 559 -1.79 15.75 -6.08
C ASP A 559 -1.63 16.70 -4.87
N PRO A 560 -2.44 16.52 -3.81
CA PRO A 560 -2.26 17.28 -2.57
C PRO A 560 -0.83 17.11 -2.05
N PRO A 561 -0.12 18.20 -1.69
CA PRO A 561 1.20 18.08 -1.10
C PRO A 561 1.11 17.39 0.26
N GLU A 562 2.17 16.69 0.66
CA GLU A 562 2.30 16.19 2.02
C GLU A 562 2.16 17.36 3.01
N LYS A 563 1.28 17.21 4.00
CA LYS A 563 1.13 18.20 5.08
C LYS A 563 2.41 18.20 5.91
N GLN A 564 3.12 19.32 5.92
CA GLN A 564 4.25 19.54 6.82
C GLN A 564 3.80 20.37 8.02
N ALA A 565 4.06 19.86 9.22
CA ALA A 565 3.79 20.61 10.43
C ALA A 565 4.66 21.88 10.49
N PRO A 566 4.14 23.02 10.99
CA PRO A 566 4.93 24.23 11.17
C PRO A 566 6.16 23.96 12.06
N MET A 567 7.30 24.55 11.71
CA MET A 567 8.57 24.33 12.42
C MET A 567 8.46 24.65 13.93
N CYS A 568 7.71 25.67 14.33
CA CYS A 568 7.54 25.96 15.76
C CYS A 568 6.70 24.89 16.49
N THR A 569 5.77 24.24 15.81
CA THR A 569 4.96 23.14 16.36
C THR A 569 5.84 21.91 16.56
N VAL A 570 6.69 21.59 15.58
CA VAL A 570 7.65 20.48 15.67
C VAL A 570 8.69 20.72 16.78
N HIS A 571 9.24 21.93 16.91
CA HIS A 571 10.35 22.21 17.83
C HIS A 571 9.94 22.61 19.25
N SER A 572 8.78 23.25 19.43
CA SER A 572 8.42 23.88 20.72
C SER A 572 7.06 23.44 21.26
N PHE A 573 6.09 23.14 20.40
CA PHE A 573 4.70 22.88 20.82
C PHE A 573 4.09 21.62 20.17
N PRO A 574 4.76 20.45 20.27
CA PRO A 574 4.22 19.21 19.72
C PRO A 574 2.98 18.79 20.53
N HIS A 575 1.96 18.30 19.83
CA HIS A 575 0.71 17.84 20.42
C HIS A 575 0.22 16.51 19.84
N SER A 576 0.82 16.04 18.73
CA SER A 576 0.63 14.72 18.13
C SER A 576 1.95 13.94 18.12
N ILE A 577 1.87 12.62 17.93
CA ILE A 577 3.05 11.77 17.80
C ILE A 577 3.84 12.07 16.52
N ASP A 578 3.17 12.49 15.43
CA ASP A 578 3.81 12.83 14.16
C ASP A 578 4.76 14.03 14.30
N HIS A 579 4.41 15.02 15.14
CA HIS A 579 5.30 16.14 15.45
C HIS A 579 6.57 15.66 16.15
N CYS A 580 6.43 14.77 17.14
CA CYS A 580 7.56 14.19 17.85
C CYS A 580 8.45 13.33 16.94
N LEU A 581 7.85 12.52 16.05
CA LEU A 581 8.58 11.68 15.10
C LEU A 581 9.32 12.52 14.04
N THR A 582 8.68 13.57 13.52
CA THR A 582 9.28 14.51 12.58
C THR A 582 10.49 15.21 13.22
N TRP A 583 10.34 15.66 14.48
CA TRP A 583 11.44 16.23 15.25
C TRP A 583 12.58 15.22 15.45
N ALA A 584 12.28 14.01 15.91
CA ALA A 584 13.28 12.98 16.17
C ALA A 584 14.06 12.58 14.91
N ARG A 585 13.37 12.46 13.76
CA ARG A 585 14.00 12.23 12.46
C ARG A 585 14.91 13.39 12.05
N SER A 586 14.46 14.62 12.22
CA SER A 586 15.25 15.82 11.92
C SER A 586 16.54 15.89 12.75
N GLU A 587 16.46 15.59 14.05
CA GLU A 587 17.65 15.52 14.92
C GLU A 587 18.57 14.36 14.55
N PHE A 588 18.03 13.19 14.20
CA PHE A 588 18.80 12.05 13.70
C PHE A 588 19.60 12.43 12.44
N GLU A 589 18.92 12.93 11.40
CA GLU A 589 19.56 13.34 10.14
C GLU A 589 20.57 14.48 10.39
N GLY A 590 20.21 15.44 11.23
CA GLY A 590 21.06 16.59 11.56
C GLY A 590 22.37 16.17 12.23
N LEU A 591 22.31 15.32 13.24
CA LEU A 591 23.47 14.94 14.06
C LEU A 591 24.33 13.84 13.44
N LEU A 592 23.73 12.88 12.74
CA LEU A 592 24.40 11.64 12.34
C LEU A 592 24.67 11.54 10.84
N GLU A 593 24.07 12.40 10.02
CA GLU A 593 24.26 12.40 8.56
C GLU A 593 24.78 13.76 8.06
N LYS A 594 24.00 14.83 8.23
CA LYS A 594 24.30 16.16 7.68
C LYS A 594 25.56 16.75 8.31
N THR A 595 25.63 16.81 9.64
CA THR A 595 26.81 17.38 10.33
C THR A 595 28.10 16.61 10.01
N PRO A 596 28.14 15.26 10.06
CA PRO A 596 29.31 14.50 9.62
C PRO A 596 29.69 14.70 8.14
N ALA A 597 28.72 14.83 7.24
CA ALA A 597 28.99 15.12 5.82
C ALA A 597 29.64 16.49 5.64
N GLU A 598 29.16 17.51 6.35
CA GLU A 598 29.76 18.86 6.37
C GLU A 598 31.17 18.86 6.95
N VAL A 599 31.40 18.11 8.04
CA VAL A 599 32.75 17.89 8.60
C VAL A 599 33.66 17.26 7.55
N ASN A 600 33.22 16.22 6.84
CA ASN A 600 34.01 15.57 5.80
C ASN A 600 34.30 16.50 4.62
N ALA A 601 33.35 17.34 4.21
CA ALA A 601 33.54 18.35 3.18
C ALA A 601 34.61 19.38 3.59
N TYR A 602 34.52 19.89 4.84
CA TYR A 602 35.53 20.77 5.41
C TYR A 602 36.91 20.10 5.46
N LEU A 603 37.02 18.88 5.98
CA LEU A 603 38.30 18.18 6.12
C LEU A 603 38.95 17.84 4.76
N SER A 604 38.13 17.58 3.73
CA SER A 604 38.61 17.27 2.38
C SER A 604 39.21 18.48 1.67
N ASN A 605 38.58 19.65 1.78
CA ASN A 605 39.13 20.90 1.23
C ASN A 605 38.84 22.13 2.13
N PRO A 606 39.62 22.30 3.22
CA PRO A 606 39.33 23.33 4.23
C PRO A 606 39.29 24.75 3.67
N ALA A 607 40.16 25.06 2.71
CA ALA A 607 40.30 26.40 2.15
C ALA A 607 39.12 26.78 1.23
N GLU A 608 38.63 25.84 0.42
CA GLU A 608 37.47 26.05 -0.44
C GLU A 608 36.18 26.14 0.38
N TYR A 609 36.04 25.24 1.37
CA TYR A 609 34.88 25.19 2.25
C TYR A 609 34.71 26.49 3.06
N THR A 610 35.77 26.94 3.75
CA THR A 610 35.73 28.17 4.54
C THR A 610 35.49 29.40 3.67
N LYS A 611 36.07 29.45 2.47
CA LYS A 611 35.77 30.52 1.50
C LYS A 611 34.30 30.52 1.07
N ALA A 612 33.70 29.35 0.84
CA ALA A 612 32.28 29.24 0.50
C ALA A 612 31.39 29.75 1.65
N MET A 613 31.69 29.38 2.90
CA MET A 613 30.92 29.82 4.07
C MET A 613 31.02 31.33 4.32
N ILE A 614 32.22 31.89 4.20
CA ILE A 614 32.42 33.36 4.30
C ILE A 614 31.65 34.09 3.19
N ASN A 615 31.65 33.54 1.96
CA ASN A 615 30.92 34.14 0.84
C ASN A 615 29.40 34.07 1.02
N ALA A 616 28.88 33.00 1.64
CA ALA A 616 27.47 32.90 1.96
C ALA A 616 27.07 33.95 3.01
N GLY A 617 27.85 34.07 4.08
CA GLY A 617 27.77 35.19 5.03
C GLY A 617 26.42 35.33 5.74
N ASP A 618 25.60 34.28 5.77
CA ASP A 618 24.26 34.28 6.33
C ASP A 618 24.16 33.44 7.62
N ALA A 619 23.02 33.52 8.30
CA ALA A 619 22.77 32.79 9.54
C ALA A 619 22.88 31.27 9.36
N GLN A 620 22.58 30.75 8.16
CA GLN A 620 22.69 29.33 7.86
C GLN A 620 24.15 28.87 7.80
N ALA A 621 25.03 29.67 7.18
CA ALA A 621 26.47 29.42 7.16
C ALA A 621 27.06 29.47 8.58
N ARG A 622 26.63 30.44 9.40
CA ARG A 622 27.00 30.56 10.82
C ARG A 622 26.62 29.31 11.62
N ASP A 623 25.35 28.89 11.55
CA ASP A 623 24.84 27.72 12.27
C ASP A 623 25.54 26.43 11.82
N THR A 624 25.83 26.31 10.53
CA THR A 624 26.53 25.14 9.98
C THR A 624 27.97 25.07 10.50
N LEU A 625 28.70 26.19 10.48
CA LEU A 625 30.06 26.26 11.03
C LEU A 625 30.11 25.97 12.53
N GLU A 626 29.15 26.47 13.30
CA GLU A 626 29.02 26.17 14.74
C GLU A 626 28.87 24.66 14.97
N ARG A 627 27.99 23.99 14.22
CA ARG A 627 27.79 22.53 14.31
C ARG A 627 29.03 21.73 13.91
N VAL A 628 29.72 22.13 12.84
CA VAL A 628 30.97 21.49 12.40
C VAL A 628 32.03 21.61 13.50
N LEU A 629 32.17 22.80 14.11
CA LEU A 629 33.12 23.04 15.19
C LEU A 629 32.77 22.25 16.45
N GLU A 630 31.49 22.22 16.83
CA GLU A 630 31.01 21.44 17.96
C GLU A 630 31.26 19.95 17.74
N CYS A 631 30.99 19.42 16.55
CA CYS A 631 31.25 18.02 16.22
C CYS A 631 32.75 17.64 16.26
N LEU A 632 33.62 18.52 15.75
CA LEU A 632 35.07 18.28 15.71
C LEU A 632 35.80 18.49 17.03
N SER A 633 35.29 19.38 17.89
CA SER A 633 36.00 19.80 19.11
C SER A 633 35.20 19.65 20.40
N GLY A 634 33.92 20.02 20.42
CA GLY A 634 33.10 20.03 21.63
C GLY A 634 32.53 18.66 21.99
N GLU A 635 32.12 17.90 20.99
CA GLU A 635 31.41 16.63 21.10
C GLU A 635 32.14 15.48 20.40
N ARG A 636 33.45 15.62 20.22
CA ARG A 636 34.31 14.57 19.66
C ARG A 636 34.39 13.39 20.63
N CYS A 637 34.18 12.19 20.11
CA CYS A 637 34.34 10.95 20.87
C CYS A 637 35.64 10.26 20.46
N GLU A 638 36.37 9.69 21.41
CA GLU A 638 37.55 8.86 21.16
C GLU A 638 37.35 7.42 21.65
N THR A 639 36.50 7.22 22.67
CA THR A 639 36.09 5.90 23.17
C THR A 639 34.58 5.70 23.10
N PHE A 640 34.13 4.46 23.32
CA PHE A 640 32.70 4.17 23.38
C PHE A 640 32.04 4.77 24.63
N GLU A 641 32.79 4.88 25.74
CA GLU A 641 32.34 5.58 26.95
C GLU A 641 32.11 7.08 26.70
N ASP A 642 32.88 7.71 25.81
CA ASP A 642 32.61 9.09 25.37
C ASP A 642 31.29 9.17 24.60
N CYS A 643 30.99 8.18 23.75
CA CYS A 643 29.72 8.09 23.03
C CYS A 643 28.53 7.92 23.98
N ILE A 644 28.68 7.12 25.05
CA ILE A 644 27.66 6.98 26.10
C ILE A 644 27.47 8.30 26.83
N THR A 645 28.56 8.98 27.19
CA THR A 645 28.51 10.29 27.84
C THR A 645 27.77 11.30 26.95
N TRP A 646 28.13 11.39 25.68
CA TRP A 646 27.47 12.23 24.68
C TRP A 646 25.97 11.94 24.60
N ALA A 647 25.59 10.67 24.45
CA ALA A 647 24.19 10.27 24.35
C ALA A 647 23.39 10.60 25.62
N ARG A 648 23.96 10.40 26.81
CA ARG A 648 23.32 10.77 28.09
C ARG A 648 23.15 12.28 28.23
N LEU A 649 24.11 13.07 27.77
CA LEU A 649 24.02 14.54 27.77
C LEU A 649 23.00 15.04 26.74
N LYS A 650 22.89 14.40 25.57
CA LYS A 650 21.81 14.70 24.60
C LYS A 650 20.43 14.39 25.15
N PHE A 651 20.27 13.29 25.91
CA PHE A 651 19.01 13.02 26.61
C PHE A 651 18.67 14.16 27.57
N GLU A 652 19.63 14.60 28.38
CA GLU A 652 19.41 15.72 29.31
C GLU A 652 19.05 17.00 28.57
N ASP A 653 19.75 17.32 27.46
CA ASP A 653 19.47 18.50 26.68
C ASP A 653 18.03 18.49 26.14
N TYR A 654 17.67 17.44 25.40
CA TYR A 654 16.39 17.34 24.70
C TYR A 654 15.20 17.25 25.64
N PHE A 655 15.24 16.33 26.61
CA PHE A 655 14.05 15.97 27.37
C PHE A 655 13.96 16.66 28.73
N ALA A 656 15.04 17.30 29.20
CA ALA A 656 15.07 18.01 30.47
C ALA A 656 15.39 19.51 30.31
N ASN A 657 16.57 19.87 29.80
CA ASN A 657 17.07 21.25 29.80
C ASN A 657 16.27 22.16 28.88
N ARG A 658 16.00 21.74 27.64
CA ARG A 658 15.16 22.50 26.71
C ARG A 658 13.74 22.69 27.25
N VAL A 659 13.20 21.66 27.91
CA VAL A 659 11.88 21.74 28.56
C VAL A 659 11.92 22.71 29.75
N LYS A 660 12.92 22.62 30.62
CA LYS A 660 13.15 23.56 31.74
C LYS A 660 13.28 25.00 31.25
N GLN A 661 13.99 25.22 30.14
CA GLN A 661 14.11 26.54 29.52
C GLN A 661 12.76 27.03 28.96
N LEU A 662 11.99 26.16 28.31
CA LEU A 662 10.69 26.51 27.75
C LEU A 662 9.70 26.93 28.84
N ILE A 663 9.59 26.17 29.94
CA ILE A 663 8.70 26.51 31.07
C ILE A 663 9.22 27.69 31.90
N TYR A 664 10.53 27.98 31.87
CA TYR A 664 11.08 29.20 32.45
C TYR A 664 10.66 30.44 31.64
N THR A 665 10.72 30.35 30.31
CA THR A 665 10.29 31.41 29.40
C THR A 665 8.77 31.60 29.42
N PHE A 666 8.01 30.51 29.47
CA PHE A 666 6.55 30.50 29.55
C PHE A 666 6.07 29.63 30.73
N PRO A 667 5.95 30.21 31.95
CA PRO A 667 5.42 29.50 33.11
C PRO A 667 4.01 28.94 32.88
N GLU A 668 3.58 27.96 33.66
CA GLU A 668 2.26 27.31 33.51
C GLU A 668 1.09 28.30 33.56
N ASN A 669 1.22 29.33 34.40
CA ASN A 669 0.24 30.41 34.55
C ASN A 669 0.47 31.58 33.60
N ALA A 670 1.34 31.45 32.59
CA ALA A 670 1.57 32.49 31.59
C ALA A 670 0.26 32.81 30.83
N ALA A 671 0.07 34.09 30.53
CA ALA A 671 -1.09 34.58 29.77
C ALA A 671 -0.62 35.32 28.52
N THR A 672 -1.43 35.25 27.47
CA THR A 672 -1.23 36.02 26.24
C THR A 672 -1.56 37.50 26.46
N SER A 673 -1.27 38.34 25.46
CA SER A 673 -1.62 39.78 25.50
C SER A 673 -3.12 40.05 25.64
N THR A 674 -3.98 39.07 25.34
CA THR A 674 -5.44 39.17 25.51
C THR A 674 -5.93 38.68 26.88
N GLY A 675 -5.03 38.19 27.74
CA GLY A 675 -5.37 37.65 29.06
C GLY A 675 -5.82 36.19 29.05
N ALA A 676 -5.84 35.52 27.89
CA ALA A 676 -6.09 34.08 27.80
C ALA A 676 -4.85 33.27 28.27
N PRO A 677 -5.02 32.06 28.82
CA PRO A 677 -3.89 31.18 29.14
C PRO A 677 -3.00 30.94 27.92
N PHE A 678 -1.68 31.05 28.09
CA PHE A 678 -0.71 30.74 27.03
C PHE A 678 -0.72 29.25 26.70
N TRP A 679 -0.82 28.41 27.73
CA TRP A 679 -0.94 26.96 27.65
C TRP A 679 -2.41 26.56 27.54
N SER A 680 -2.98 26.80 26.36
CA SER A 680 -4.28 26.29 25.96
C SER A 680 -4.13 25.56 24.63
N ALA A 681 -5.09 24.68 24.32
CA ALA A 681 -5.13 23.97 23.04
C ALA A 681 -4.81 24.91 21.84
N PRO A 682 -3.94 24.49 20.91
CA PRO A 682 -3.28 23.18 20.80
C PRO A 682 -2.01 23.00 21.66
N LYS A 683 -1.57 24.00 22.43
CA LYS A 683 -0.32 23.99 23.22
C LYS A 683 -0.49 23.21 24.53
N ARG A 684 0.31 22.17 24.72
CA ARG A 684 0.35 21.34 25.94
C ARG A 684 1.50 21.78 26.85
N PHE A 685 1.24 21.97 28.14
CA PHE A 685 2.30 22.29 29.11
C PHE A 685 3.23 21.08 29.28
N PRO A 686 4.55 21.21 29.00
CA PRO A 686 5.48 20.10 29.06
C PRO A 686 6.05 19.90 30.47
N HIS A 687 6.46 18.68 30.77
CA HIS A 687 7.15 18.34 32.01
C HIS A 687 8.56 17.82 31.70
N PRO A 688 9.61 18.36 32.34
CA PRO A 688 10.97 17.89 32.08
C PRO A 688 11.11 16.45 32.58
N LEU A 689 11.69 15.58 31.75
CA LEU A 689 11.93 14.19 32.13
C LEU A 689 13.13 14.09 33.09
N GLU A 690 12.98 13.26 34.11
CA GLU A 690 14.09 12.79 34.92
C GLU A 690 14.61 11.48 34.34
N PHE A 691 15.88 11.47 33.92
CA PHE A 691 16.49 10.24 33.40
C PHE A 691 16.45 9.13 34.45
N SER A 692 16.16 7.91 34.01
CA SER A 692 16.19 6.72 34.85
C SER A 692 16.73 5.55 34.06
N SER A 693 17.80 4.93 34.54
CA SER A 693 18.38 3.73 33.93
C SER A 693 17.49 2.48 34.07
N SER A 694 16.45 2.54 34.91
CA SER A 694 15.43 1.50 34.99
C SER A 694 14.30 1.65 33.98
N ASP A 695 14.16 2.82 33.35
CA ASP A 695 13.20 3.04 32.28
C ASP A 695 13.76 2.48 30.95
N PRO A 696 13.09 1.50 30.32
CA PRO A 696 13.60 0.88 29.09
C PRO A 696 13.72 1.86 27.93
N GLY A 697 12.82 2.84 27.82
CA GLY A 697 12.83 3.84 26.74
C GLY A 697 14.00 4.80 26.88
N HIS A 698 14.26 5.29 28.09
CA HIS A 698 15.40 6.15 28.38
C HIS A 698 16.72 5.45 28.10
N LEU A 699 16.86 4.20 28.57
CA LEU A 699 18.07 3.43 28.37
C LEU A 699 18.27 3.06 26.88
N HIS A 700 17.18 2.77 26.15
CA HIS A 700 17.24 2.48 24.73
C HIS A 700 17.68 3.69 23.90
N PHE A 701 17.23 4.90 24.23
CA PHE A 701 17.71 6.13 23.59
C PHE A 701 19.24 6.25 23.71
N VAL A 702 19.78 6.09 24.92
CA VAL A 702 21.22 6.19 25.17
C VAL A 702 21.99 5.09 24.43
N MET A 703 21.47 3.86 24.43
CA MET A 703 22.05 2.74 23.68
C MET A 703 22.13 3.04 22.18
N ALA A 704 21.01 3.40 21.55
CA ALA A 704 20.97 3.65 20.11
C ALA A 704 21.85 4.84 19.72
N ALA A 705 21.74 5.96 20.44
CA ALA A 705 22.51 7.16 20.17
C ALA A 705 24.03 6.94 20.32
N SER A 706 24.47 6.21 21.35
CA SER A 706 25.90 5.91 21.55
C SER A 706 26.47 4.98 20.47
N ILE A 707 25.71 3.96 20.05
CA ILE A 707 26.10 3.06 18.96
C ILE A 707 26.24 3.84 17.65
N LEU A 708 25.23 4.64 17.29
CA LEU A 708 25.24 5.41 16.06
C LEU A 708 26.37 6.44 16.04
N ARG A 709 26.63 7.10 17.18
CA ARG A 709 27.76 8.03 17.30
C ARG A 709 29.10 7.33 17.15
N ALA A 710 29.24 6.12 17.70
CA ALA A 710 30.45 5.32 17.55
C ALA A 710 30.70 4.96 16.08
N GLU A 711 29.66 4.55 15.34
CA GLU A 711 29.75 4.30 13.89
C GLU A 711 30.19 5.54 13.12
N THR A 712 29.63 6.72 13.41
CA THR A 712 30.03 7.99 12.78
C THR A 712 31.52 8.31 12.95
N PHE A 713 32.12 7.94 14.09
CA PHE A 713 33.53 8.18 14.41
C PHE A 713 34.44 6.98 14.14
N GLY A 714 33.91 5.87 13.64
CA GLY A 714 34.68 4.62 13.44
C GLY A 714 35.17 3.97 14.74
N ILE A 715 34.45 4.18 15.85
CA ILE A 715 34.78 3.64 17.17
C ILE A 715 34.18 2.23 17.30
N PRO A 716 34.95 1.21 17.73
CA PRO A 716 34.42 -0.13 17.92
C PRO A 716 33.29 -0.20 18.95
N VAL A 717 32.16 -0.81 18.57
CA VAL A 717 31.01 -1.01 19.45
C VAL A 717 31.20 -2.28 20.29
N PRO A 718 31.25 -2.21 21.63
CA PRO A 718 31.41 -3.38 22.47
C PRO A 718 30.15 -4.26 22.52
N ASP A 719 30.31 -5.59 22.45
CA ASP A 719 29.17 -6.54 22.51
C ASP A 719 28.29 -6.39 23.76
N TRP A 720 28.89 -5.94 24.88
CA TRP A 720 28.19 -5.79 26.15
C TRP A 720 27.15 -4.67 26.15
N VAL A 721 27.18 -3.74 25.19
CA VAL A 721 26.25 -2.59 25.15
C VAL A 721 24.78 -3.01 25.07
N LYS A 722 24.53 -4.20 24.50
CA LYS A 722 23.17 -4.78 24.38
C LYS A 722 22.65 -5.36 25.70
N ASP A 723 23.50 -5.52 26.71
CA ASP A 723 23.12 -5.92 28.07
C ASP A 723 22.66 -4.69 28.86
N SER A 724 21.34 -4.58 29.07
CA SER A 724 20.73 -3.42 29.73
C SER A 724 21.29 -3.16 31.13
N LYS A 725 21.70 -4.18 31.88
CA LYS A 725 22.26 -3.99 33.22
C LYS A 725 23.64 -3.36 33.16
N LYS A 726 24.50 -3.85 32.27
CA LYS A 726 25.85 -3.31 32.10
C LYS A 726 25.81 -1.89 31.56
N LEU A 727 24.92 -1.63 30.61
CA LEU A 727 24.72 -0.28 30.09
C LEU A 727 24.27 0.67 31.20
N ALA A 728 23.27 0.30 31.99
CA ALA A 728 22.81 1.11 33.13
C ALA A 728 23.95 1.46 34.10
N GLU A 729 24.79 0.49 34.47
CA GLU A 729 25.94 0.71 35.36
C GLU A 729 26.98 1.72 34.83
N VAL A 730 27.11 1.83 33.51
CA VAL A 730 28.03 2.79 32.87
C VAL A 730 27.35 4.15 32.74
N VAL A 731 26.08 4.19 32.32
CA VAL A 731 25.31 5.43 32.15
C VAL A 731 25.13 6.16 33.48
N ASP A 732 24.91 5.44 34.59
CA ASP A 732 24.71 6.02 35.91
C ASP A 732 25.99 6.69 36.48
N LYS A 733 27.15 6.46 35.87
CA LYS A 733 28.43 7.12 36.23
C LYS A 733 28.66 8.42 35.48
N VAL A 734 27.85 8.72 34.46
CA VAL A 734 28.00 9.94 33.67
C VAL A 734 27.62 11.15 34.53
N THR A 735 28.54 12.12 34.62
CA THR A 735 28.28 13.37 35.33
C THR A 735 27.47 14.32 34.45
N VAL A 736 26.28 14.71 34.91
CA VAL A 736 25.38 15.58 34.17
C VAL A 736 25.40 16.99 34.80
N PRO A 737 25.73 18.05 34.03
CA PRO A 737 25.72 19.42 34.53
C PRO A 737 24.33 19.87 34.98
N GLU A 738 24.25 20.67 36.05
CA GLU A 738 23.00 21.29 36.46
C GLU A 738 22.54 22.37 35.46
N PHE A 739 21.24 22.39 35.17
CA PHE A 739 20.64 23.39 34.30
C PHE A 739 20.61 24.78 34.93
N GLN A 740 20.99 25.81 34.16
CA GLN A 740 20.81 27.20 34.53
C GLN A 740 19.98 27.92 33.47
N PRO A 741 18.84 28.54 33.85
CA PRO A 741 17.97 29.21 32.89
C PRO A 741 18.63 30.47 32.32
N LYS A 742 18.60 30.60 31.00
CA LYS A 742 19.03 31.81 30.29
C LYS A 742 17.87 32.81 30.26
N LYS A 743 18.18 34.07 30.56
CA LYS A 743 17.23 35.20 30.41
C LYS A 743 17.20 35.65 28.94
N ASP A 744 16.04 36.13 28.49
CA ASP A 744 15.82 36.72 27.16
C ASP A 744 16.01 35.78 25.95
N VAL A 745 15.86 34.46 26.15
CA VAL A 745 15.82 33.49 25.04
C VAL A 745 14.56 33.72 24.21
N LYS A 746 14.74 34.06 22.93
CA LYS A 746 13.64 34.21 21.97
C LYS A 746 13.19 32.84 21.48
N ILE A 747 12.02 32.40 21.93
CA ILE A 747 11.35 31.20 21.42
C ILE A 747 10.23 31.65 20.49
N VAL A 748 10.23 31.15 19.25
CA VAL A 748 9.21 31.49 18.26
C VAL A 748 7.90 30.80 18.64
N THR A 749 6.83 31.58 18.79
CA THR A 749 5.50 31.12 19.24
C THR A 749 4.40 31.23 18.19
N ASP A 750 4.71 31.81 17.03
CA ASP A 750 3.80 32.00 15.89
C ASP A 750 4.10 30.97 14.78
N GLU A 751 3.09 30.22 14.39
CA GLU A 751 3.14 29.21 13.33
C GLU A 751 3.39 29.79 11.94
N LYS A 752 3.12 31.08 11.74
CA LYS A 752 3.37 31.79 10.48
C LYS A 752 4.76 32.41 10.40
N ALA A 753 5.56 32.32 11.46
CA ALA A 753 6.90 32.88 11.48
C ALA A 753 7.86 32.02 10.64
N THR A 754 8.08 32.42 9.40
CA THR A 754 9.11 31.89 8.50
C THR A 754 10.47 32.45 8.91
N THR A 755 11.17 31.78 9.82
CA THR A 755 12.48 32.25 10.27
C THR A 755 13.56 31.88 9.24
N LEU A 756 13.70 32.70 8.20
CA LEU A 756 14.99 32.97 7.57
C LEU A 756 15.40 34.37 8.04
N SER A 757 16.27 34.45 9.04
CA SER A 757 16.86 35.73 9.44
C SER A 757 17.77 36.22 8.31
N ALA A 758 17.54 37.45 7.84
CA ALA A 758 18.46 38.10 6.90
C ALA A 758 19.85 38.23 7.52
N ALA A 759 20.89 38.07 6.71
CA ALA A 759 22.29 38.21 7.13
C ALA A 759 22.51 39.52 7.90
N SER A 760 23.05 39.42 9.11
CA SER A 760 23.40 40.55 9.96
C SER A 760 24.91 40.76 10.01
N THR A 761 25.36 41.95 10.40
CA THR A 761 26.78 42.23 10.66
C THR A 761 27.37 41.32 11.75
N ASP A 762 26.55 40.86 12.69
CA ASP A 762 26.96 39.97 13.78
C ASP A 762 27.23 38.54 13.26
N ASP A 763 26.55 38.11 12.19
CA ASP A 763 26.74 36.78 11.59
C ASP A 763 28.10 36.66 10.89
N ALA A 764 28.54 37.71 10.19
CA ALA A 764 29.84 37.73 9.53
C ALA A 764 31.02 37.65 10.53
N GLU A 765 30.93 38.38 11.65
CA GLU A 765 31.95 38.31 12.71
C GLU A 765 31.99 36.92 13.37
N ALA A 766 30.82 36.30 13.60
CA ALA A 766 30.73 34.95 14.15
C ALA A 766 31.29 33.90 13.20
N ILE A 767 31.04 34.03 11.89
CA ILE A 767 31.59 33.15 10.85
C ILE A 767 33.12 33.22 10.86
N ASP A 768 33.71 34.42 10.91
CA ASP A 768 35.16 34.59 10.95
C ASP A 768 35.79 33.96 12.22
N ASP A 769 35.16 34.11 13.39
CA ASP A 769 35.60 33.44 14.63
C ASP A 769 35.54 31.91 14.51
N PHE A 770 34.44 31.36 14.01
CA PHE A 770 34.28 29.91 13.83
C PHE A 770 35.30 29.35 12.84
N VAL A 771 35.54 30.04 11.72
CA VAL A 771 36.58 29.67 10.75
C VAL A 771 37.96 29.64 11.40
N MET A 772 38.30 30.65 12.21
CA MET A 772 39.57 30.68 12.94
C MET A 772 39.70 29.50 13.92
N ARG A 773 38.65 29.21 14.69
CA ARG A 773 38.63 28.12 15.67
C ARG A 773 38.68 26.73 15.00
N LEU A 774 38.01 26.57 13.86
CA LEU A 774 38.09 25.35 13.05
C LEU A 774 39.50 25.10 12.55
N GLU A 775 40.18 26.13 12.05
CA GLU A 775 41.57 25.99 11.58
C GLU A 775 42.54 25.66 12.72
N GLN A 776 42.31 26.20 13.93
CA GLN A 776 43.07 25.80 15.12
C GLN A 776 42.80 24.34 15.50
N CYS A 777 41.53 23.93 15.51
CA CYS A 777 41.11 22.55 15.79
C CYS A 777 41.76 21.58 14.79
N ARG A 778 41.69 21.87 13.48
CA ARG A 778 42.29 21.07 12.42
C ARG A 778 43.78 20.81 12.62
N ARG A 779 44.55 21.80 13.10
CA ARG A 779 45.99 21.65 13.39
C ARG A 779 46.28 20.74 14.58
N SER A 780 45.32 20.55 15.47
CA SER A 780 45.42 19.63 16.61
C SER A 780 44.94 18.21 16.31
N LEU A 781 44.30 17.98 15.15
CA LEU A 781 43.88 16.66 14.74
C LEU A 781 45.09 15.81 14.28
N PRO A 782 45.09 14.49 14.55
CA PRO A 782 46.10 13.59 13.99
C PRO A 782 46.12 13.69 12.45
N PRO A 783 47.28 13.51 11.79
CA PRO A 783 47.32 13.45 10.34
C PRO A 783 46.42 12.31 9.85
N PHE A 784 45.43 12.64 9.03
CA PHE A 784 44.50 11.70 8.42
C PHE A 784 45.28 10.63 7.62
N ILE A 785 44.97 9.34 7.86
CA ILE A 785 45.47 8.20 7.07
C ILE A 785 44.53 7.97 5.89
#